data_AF-A0A6G1J2A3-F1
#
_entry.id   AF-A0A6G1J2A3-F1
#
_cell.length_a   1.000
_cell.length_b   1.000
_cell.length_c   1.000
_cell.angle_alpha   90.00
_cell.angle_beta   90.00
_cell.angle_gamma   90.00
#
_symmetry.space_group_name_H-M   'P 1'
#
loop_
_entity.id
_entity.type
_entity.pdbx_description
1 polymer ?
#
loop_
_entity_poly.entity_id
_entity_poly.type
_entity_poly.pdbx_seq_one_letter_code
_entity_poly.pdbx_strand_id
1 'polypeptide(L)'
;MCFGEAGAILGKWVHFPTGETLMTVREPWGIILIALGGIWLSWAVRYIAKILRNAVLFIHSCRYIGWQATINRSDQPKAFATESDALLPRPRDRYQHLAKVLKEKHGVRDLLEELRKNKTLSVEERIWLFLFALLVALVWLSMLFGGYSFAKMKLDGLARLSSDRCGLWVFDGEMRSGAGTRARLWDLEKEERAARFAADCYGKRSKSPASPCNQLYRPNLPLSQAKYSNDCPFGNQICRYNQSVTFETGVIDSSNLGINSPKTPKFRHSTTCTPLSMEYPYIQNTTINGTTTYYYYYGEKPGADIPSNYTYRTVGNPWERLAPAYDVFTFVSHVNESGNAVWVPREELTLPSYSTLTIIFVSSLRILYKERSDDAIFPADMPWFIPGDPRPWFRNSDPRARPLACINTIEACTDDLRACWNVRSPSNSSIDDTSREFTFMYASLYKADIYYAIAKRQGRGLLAQNLVSQYFSEGLGDDPWVAEVQNLVSTALARAQVNAWSVASGEDSIHEGRDGYISLTDGYGDLCGMFKYNPQGYHTLLFVPLIIVACALPGLWILSWDWHPIRKKTLNLFNEASDFVKTSFLGTIVSTPGSRQALGVQDLAQTSLHPASDSTGPAEATETDDCRRSSHLPNVAHEANAPATSVSDSCSVGIGSYGTFAAAPGIRTPGERLDDGSRQLVTLQSGRDAHSQADSAAPGCHLGSEEIAWEPLLWLGLLQLLWLVVARTKDLFVSVITINTKSAMKRIGLASRAPETTGAN
;
A
#
# COMPACT_ATOMS: atom_id res chain seq x y z
N MET A 1 7.23 2.61 -12.76
CA MET A 1 5.77 2.53 -12.62
C MET A 1 5.35 3.63 -11.66
N CYS A 2 4.61 4.62 -12.12
CA CYS A 2 4.07 5.64 -11.22
C CYS A 2 2.62 5.26 -10.96
N PHE A 3 2.33 4.59 -9.85
CA PHE A 3 0.98 4.74 -9.32
C PHE A 3 0.83 6.24 -9.09
N GLY A 4 -0.28 6.84 -9.54
CA GLY A 4 -0.52 8.26 -9.35
C GLY A 4 -0.27 8.67 -7.90
N GLU A 5 0.02 9.95 -7.65
CA GLU A 5 0.21 10.48 -6.30
C GLU A 5 -1.07 10.33 -5.46
N ALA A 6 -1.38 9.11 -5.04
CA ALA A 6 -2.48 8.83 -4.17
C ALA A 6 -2.08 9.37 -2.79
N GLY A 7 -2.90 10.27 -2.25
CA GLY A 7 -2.64 10.85 -0.94
C GLY A 7 -2.64 9.77 0.13
N ALA A 8 -1.75 9.91 1.13
CA ALA A 8 -1.87 9.16 2.38
C ALA A 8 -2.74 9.93 3.39
N ILE A 9 -3.50 9.20 4.21
CA ILE A 9 -4.21 9.76 5.36
C ILE A 9 -3.15 10.20 6.38
N LEU A 10 -3.05 11.51 6.58
CA LEU A 10 -2.16 12.10 7.57
C LEU A 10 -2.73 11.95 8.98
N GLY A 11 -1.87 11.69 9.96
CA GLY A 11 -2.24 11.59 11.38
C GLY A 11 -2.27 10.17 11.93
N LYS A 12 -2.98 10.00 13.05
CA LYS A 12 -2.98 8.78 13.87
C LYS A 12 -3.88 7.70 13.27
N TRP A 13 -3.37 6.47 13.16
CA TRP A 13 -4.14 5.30 12.77
C TRP A 13 -3.60 4.02 13.44
N VAL A 14 -4.36 2.93 13.38
CA VAL A 14 -4.00 1.64 14.02
C VAL A 14 -3.64 0.62 12.95
N HIS A 15 -2.47 0.00 13.09
CA HIS A 15 -2.04 -1.12 12.25
C HIS A 15 -2.52 -2.43 12.86
N PHE A 16 -3.70 -2.88 12.43
CA PHE A 16 -4.44 -3.97 13.08
C PHE A 16 -3.65 -5.28 13.22
N PRO A 17 -2.83 -5.74 12.25
CA PRO A 17 -2.05 -6.96 12.43
C PRO A 17 -1.02 -6.91 13.57
N THR A 18 -0.57 -5.72 13.96
CA THR A 18 0.40 -5.53 15.05
C THR A 18 -0.22 -4.92 16.31
N GLY A 19 -1.42 -4.34 16.20
CA GLY A 19 -2.03 -3.50 17.24
C GLY A 19 -1.34 -2.14 17.46
N GLU A 20 -0.29 -1.82 16.70
CA GLU A 20 0.48 -0.58 16.88
C GLU A 20 -0.30 0.64 16.42
N THR A 21 -0.16 1.72 17.19
CA THR A 21 -0.68 3.04 16.81
C THR A 21 0.41 3.81 16.08
N LEU A 22 0.16 4.08 14.81
CA LEU A 22 1.07 4.74 13.89
C LEU A 22 0.61 6.18 13.62
N MET A 23 1.56 7.05 13.29
CA MET A 23 1.32 8.41 12.86
C MET A 23 2.04 8.65 11.53
N THR A 24 1.28 8.87 10.47
CA THR A 24 1.85 9.16 9.14
C THR A 24 2.00 10.66 8.96
N VAL A 25 3.18 11.06 8.49
CA VAL A 25 3.57 12.46 8.28
C VAL A 25 4.22 12.59 6.90
N ARG A 26 3.94 13.68 6.19
CA ARG A 26 4.54 13.98 4.89
C ARG A 26 6.02 14.39 5.04
N GLU A 27 6.87 14.06 4.08
CA GLU A 27 8.19 14.70 3.97
C GLU A 27 8.05 16.22 3.72
N PRO A 28 8.92 17.07 4.30
CA PRO A 28 10.09 16.75 5.12
C PRO A 28 9.81 16.61 6.63
N TRP A 29 8.55 16.80 7.08
CA TRP A 29 8.21 16.91 8.50
C TRP A 29 8.58 15.67 9.32
N GLY A 30 8.44 14.46 8.76
CA GLY A 30 8.90 13.24 9.42
C GLY A 30 10.41 13.27 9.72
N ILE A 31 11.22 13.69 8.76
CA ILE A 31 12.68 13.85 8.92
C ILE A 31 12.99 14.91 9.97
N ILE A 32 12.28 16.04 9.95
CA ILE A 32 12.46 17.13 10.92
C ILE A 32 12.14 16.63 12.33
N LEU A 33 11.02 15.92 12.54
CA LEU A 33 10.64 15.38 13.84
C LEU A 33 11.67 14.37 14.38
N ILE A 34 12.17 13.50 13.50
CA ILE A 34 13.25 12.57 13.85
C ILE A 34 14.51 13.37 14.21
N ALA A 35 14.97 14.27 13.36
CA ALA A 35 16.16 15.08 13.62
C ALA A 35 16.08 15.87 14.94
N LEU A 36 14.92 16.49 15.21
CA LEU A 36 14.67 17.20 16.48
C LEU A 36 14.74 16.26 17.68
N GLY A 37 14.16 15.06 17.60
CA GLY A 37 14.25 14.04 18.64
C GLY A 37 15.69 13.58 18.89
N GLY A 38 16.48 13.38 17.83
CA GLY A 38 17.88 12.97 17.91
C GLY A 38 18.82 14.04 18.47
N ILE A 39 18.67 15.30 18.02
CA ILE A 39 19.39 16.46 18.56
C ILE A 39 19.07 16.59 20.05
N TRP A 40 17.80 16.47 20.42
CA TRP A 40 17.40 16.62 21.81
C TRP A 40 17.93 15.49 22.70
N LEU A 41 17.88 14.22 22.27
CA LEU A 41 18.49 13.11 23.00
C LEU A 41 19.98 13.36 23.24
N SER A 42 20.68 13.90 22.24
CA SER A 42 22.10 14.26 22.36
C SER A 42 22.34 15.40 23.35
N TRP A 43 21.44 16.39 23.39
CA TRP A 43 21.54 17.53 24.30
C TRP A 43 21.21 17.16 25.74
N ALA A 44 20.17 16.34 25.94
CA ALA A 44 19.75 15.89 27.25
C ALA A 44 20.89 15.21 28.02
N VAL A 45 21.81 14.52 27.35
CA VAL A 45 22.98 13.89 27.99
C VAL A 45 23.86 14.91 28.69
N ARG A 46 24.07 16.09 28.09
CA ARG A 46 24.86 17.18 28.70
C ARG A 46 24.12 17.83 29.86
N TYR A 47 22.81 18.03 29.70
CA TYR A 47 22.00 18.68 30.73
C TYR A 47 21.73 17.78 31.93
N ILE A 48 21.70 16.46 31.78
CA ILE A 48 21.53 15.54 32.92
C ILE A 48 22.61 15.73 33.96
N ALA A 49 23.87 15.87 33.56
CA ALA A 49 24.94 16.14 34.50
C ALA A 49 24.68 17.43 35.31
N LYS A 50 24.12 18.46 34.66
CA LYS A 50 23.77 19.73 35.28
C LYS A 50 22.53 19.63 36.18
N ILE A 51 21.48 18.94 35.71
CA ILE A 51 20.26 18.64 36.46
C ILE A 51 20.59 17.85 37.73
N LEU A 52 21.44 16.83 37.61
CA LEU A 52 21.89 16.02 38.74
C LEU A 52 22.64 16.87 39.76
N ARG A 53 23.55 17.75 39.32
CA ARG A 53 24.23 18.70 40.21
C ARG A 53 23.24 19.63 40.91
N ASN A 54 22.27 20.18 40.18
CA ASN A 54 21.26 21.09 40.74
C ASN A 54 20.30 20.37 41.70
N ALA A 55 19.92 19.12 41.41
CA ALA A 55 19.09 18.30 42.28
C ALA A 55 19.80 17.98 43.60
N VAL A 56 21.10 17.66 43.57
CA VAL A 56 21.93 17.47 44.77
C VAL A 56 21.94 18.74 45.62
N LEU A 57 22.17 19.90 45.00
CA LEU A 57 22.15 21.19 45.69
C LEU A 57 20.77 21.52 46.28
N PHE A 58 19.70 21.20 45.55
CA PHE A 58 18.33 21.41 46.02
C PHE A 58 18.00 20.56 47.25
N ILE A 59 18.26 19.25 47.20
CA ILE A 59 18.04 18.32 48.32
C ILE A 59 18.83 18.79 49.54
N HIS A 60 20.08 19.22 49.35
CA HIS A 60 20.90 19.78 50.42
C HIS A 60 20.29 21.06 51.01
N SER A 61 19.76 21.95 50.16
CA SER A 61 19.14 23.21 50.61
C SER A 61 17.81 23.02 51.36
N CYS A 62 16.95 22.11 50.91
CA CYS A 62 15.68 21.80 51.59
C CYS A 62 15.92 21.24 53.00
N ARG A 63 17.00 20.48 53.18
CA ARG A 63 17.38 19.91 54.47
C ARG A 63 17.87 20.98 55.45
N TYR A 64 18.64 21.95 54.96
CA TYR A 64 19.07 23.10 55.76
C TYR A 64 17.88 23.94 56.25
N ILE A 65 16.90 24.17 55.37
CA ILE A 65 15.70 24.96 55.69
C ILE A 65 14.77 24.21 56.65
N GLY A 66 14.54 22.90 56.43
CA GLY A 66 13.72 22.08 57.32
C GLY A 66 14.27 21.97 58.75
N TRP A 67 15.60 21.98 58.91
CA TRP A 67 16.26 21.94 60.21
C TRP A 67 16.22 23.28 60.96
N GLN A 68 16.30 24.42 60.25
CA GLN A 68 16.11 25.74 60.88
C GLN A 68 14.67 25.97 61.36
N ALA A 69 13.68 25.42 60.65
CA ALA A 69 12.27 25.56 61.04
C ALA A 69 11.93 24.80 62.34
N THR A 70 12.60 23.70 62.66
CA THR A 70 12.43 22.97 63.92
C THR A 70 13.16 23.63 65.08
N ILE A 71 14.31 24.26 64.85
CA ILE A 71 15.06 24.97 65.92
C ILE A 71 14.35 26.26 66.34
N ASN A 72 13.66 26.94 65.42
CA ASN A 72 12.91 28.16 65.76
C ASN A 72 11.54 27.92 66.39
N ARG A 73 11.13 26.66 66.63
CA ARG A 73 9.82 26.32 67.22
C ARG A 73 9.90 25.80 68.67
N SER A 74 11.10 25.73 69.26
CA SER A 74 11.21 25.56 70.71
C SER A 74 11.16 26.94 71.36
N ASP A 75 9.98 27.33 71.84
CA ASP A 75 9.85 28.34 72.89
C ASP A 75 10.67 27.87 74.10
N GLN A 76 11.92 28.33 74.22
CA GLN A 76 12.63 28.33 75.48
C GLN A 76 12.97 29.75 75.91
N PRO A 77 12.70 30.09 77.20
CA PRO A 77 12.93 31.40 77.75
C PRO A 77 14.43 31.70 77.84
N LYS A 78 14.76 32.98 77.61
CA LYS A 78 16.09 33.57 77.74
C LYS A 78 16.68 33.27 79.13
N ALA A 79 17.61 32.31 79.22
CA ALA A 79 18.48 32.14 80.37
C ALA A 79 19.91 32.58 80.01
N PHE A 80 20.53 33.24 80.97
CA PHE A 80 21.81 33.92 80.93
C PHE A 80 22.95 33.06 80.36
N ALA A 81 23.79 33.72 79.56
CA ALA A 81 25.04 33.20 79.05
C ALA A 81 26.04 32.96 80.18
N THR A 82 26.59 31.75 80.24
CA THR A 82 27.86 31.47 80.88
C THR A 82 28.86 30.99 79.82
N GLU A 83 30.01 31.66 79.87
CA GLU A 83 31.15 31.59 78.99
C GLU A 83 32.05 30.42 79.40
N SER A 84 31.76 29.22 78.90
CA SER A 84 32.72 28.10 78.84
C SER A 84 32.05 26.85 78.25
N ASP A 85 32.04 26.73 76.92
CA ASP A 85 31.98 25.42 76.23
C ASP A 85 32.43 25.60 74.78
N ALA A 86 33.74 25.69 74.64
CA ALA A 86 34.42 25.41 73.39
C ALA A 86 34.49 23.89 73.20
N LEU A 87 34.36 23.43 71.95
CA LEU A 87 34.63 22.07 71.43
C LEU A 87 33.43 21.13 71.16
N LEU A 88 32.24 21.64 70.85
CA LEU A 88 31.34 20.87 69.99
C LEU A 88 31.68 21.15 68.51
N PRO A 89 32.03 20.11 67.72
CA PRO A 89 32.35 20.30 66.31
C PRO A 89 31.16 20.94 65.61
N ARG A 90 31.39 22.11 65.01
CA ARG A 90 30.36 22.82 64.24
C ARG A 90 29.74 21.81 63.26
N PRO A 91 28.40 21.65 63.22
CA PRO A 91 27.72 20.70 62.33
C PRO A 91 27.90 21.00 60.82
N ARG A 92 28.76 21.96 60.48
CA ARG A 92 29.09 22.40 59.12
C ARG A 92 30.01 21.43 58.38
N ASP A 93 30.81 20.61 59.07
CA ASP A 93 31.76 19.70 58.41
C ASP A 93 31.13 18.36 58.00
N ARG A 94 30.05 17.93 58.68
CA ARG A 94 29.42 16.63 58.42
C ARG A 94 28.80 16.53 57.01
N TYR A 95 28.31 17.64 56.46
CA TYR A 95 27.67 17.66 55.14
C TYR A 95 28.63 17.87 53.96
N GLN A 96 29.90 18.22 54.21
CA GLN A 96 30.87 18.45 53.14
C GLN A 96 31.30 17.15 52.45
N HIS A 97 31.30 16.02 53.18
CA HIS A 97 31.73 14.74 52.63
C HIS A 97 30.79 14.20 51.54
N LEU A 98 29.48 14.19 51.78
CA LEU A 98 28.51 13.73 50.78
C LEU A 98 28.50 14.65 49.56
N ALA A 99 28.56 15.97 49.77
CA ALA A 99 28.63 16.95 48.69
C ALA A 99 29.92 16.79 47.86
N LYS A 100 31.06 16.49 48.50
CA LYS A 100 32.33 16.21 47.83
C LYS A 100 32.25 14.94 46.98
N VAL A 101 31.71 13.85 47.52
CA VAL A 101 31.50 12.59 46.78
C VAL A 101 30.62 12.81 45.56
N LEU A 102 29.50 13.52 45.71
CA LEU A 102 28.57 13.82 44.61
C LEU A 102 29.17 14.79 43.57
N LYS A 103 30.11 15.65 43.98
CA LYS A 103 30.83 16.56 43.09
C LYS A 103 31.98 15.89 42.36
N GLU A 104 32.60 14.86 42.91
CA GLU A 104 33.75 14.18 42.32
C GLU A 104 33.37 12.94 41.51
N LYS A 105 32.25 12.29 41.85
CA LYS A 105 31.78 11.06 41.21
C LYS A 105 30.49 11.32 40.44
N HIS A 106 30.48 10.93 39.18
CA HIS A 106 29.38 11.24 38.25
C HIS A 106 28.73 9.99 37.64
N GLY A 107 29.43 8.84 37.68
CA GLY A 107 28.91 7.58 37.17
C GLY A 107 28.07 6.82 38.21
N VAL A 108 27.00 6.15 37.76
CA VAL A 108 26.20 5.23 38.60
C VAL A 108 27.09 4.17 39.25
N ARG A 109 28.05 3.62 38.49
CA ARG A 109 29.02 2.65 38.99
C ARG A 109 29.86 3.22 40.13
N ASP A 110 30.38 4.43 39.96
CA ASP A 110 31.23 5.08 40.97
C ASP A 110 30.44 5.38 42.25
N LEU A 111 29.18 5.81 42.10
CA LEU A 111 28.28 6.08 43.23
C LEU A 111 27.93 4.79 44.00
N LEU A 112 27.68 3.69 43.30
CA LEU A 112 27.42 2.38 43.91
C LEU A 112 28.68 1.78 44.55
N GLU A 113 29.84 1.99 43.94
CA GLU A 113 31.13 1.57 44.48
C GLU A 113 31.47 2.32 45.76
N GLU A 114 31.19 3.63 45.80
CA GLU A 114 31.35 4.47 46.99
C GLU A 114 30.36 4.07 48.10
N LEU A 115 29.10 3.77 47.74
CA LEU A 115 28.10 3.23 48.66
C LEU A 115 28.58 1.94 49.34
N ARG A 116 29.29 1.08 48.60
CA ARG A 116 29.77 -0.23 49.08
C ARG A 116 31.07 -0.13 49.87
N LYS A 117 32.02 0.68 49.42
CA LYS A 117 33.39 0.73 49.98
C LYS A 117 33.55 1.75 51.10
N ASN A 118 32.77 2.83 51.10
CA ASN A 118 33.03 3.94 51.99
C ASN A 118 32.36 3.73 53.37
N LYS A 119 33.18 3.29 54.34
CA LYS A 119 32.75 3.03 55.72
C LYS A 119 32.45 4.30 56.51
N THR A 120 32.91 5.47 56.08
CA THR A 120 32.77 6.73 56.83
C THR A 120 31.41 7.40 56.65
N LEU A 121 30.59 6.94 55.70
CA LEU A 121 29.21 7.43 55.50
C LEU A 121 28.27 6.85 56.56
N SER A 122 27.51 7.73 57.20
CA SER A 122 26.40 7.36 58.10
C SER A 122 25.30 6.61 57.33
N VAL A 123 24.48 5.82 58.03
CA VAL A 123 23.39 5.03 57.43
C VAL A 123 22.44 5.93 56.61
N GLU A 124 22.14 7.12 57.12
CA GLU A 124 21.27 8.07 56.45
C GLU A 124 21.90 8.60 55.15
N GLU A 125 23.20 8.92 55.14
CA GLU A 125 23.91 9.37 53.93
C GLU A 125 24.01 8.26 52.89
N ARG A 126 24.13 6.99 53.32
CA ARG A 126 24.09 5.85 52.41
C ARG A 126 22.72 5.69 51.76
N ILE A 127 21.63 5.82 52.53
CA ILE A 127 20.27 5.76 51.97
C ILE A 127 20.08 6.87 50.92
N TRP A 128 20.53 8.08 51.20
CA TRP A 128 20.45 9.19 50.24
C TRP A 128 21.32 8.99 49.01
N LEU A 129 22.56 8.53 49.17
CA LEU A 129 23.46 8.23 48.06
C LEU A 129 22.87 7.12 47.19
N PHE A 130 22.22 6.11 47.79
CA PHE A 130 21.50 5.05 47.09
C PHE A 130 20.29 5.60 46.31
N LEU A 131 19.43 6.42 46.93
CA LEU A 131 18.29 7.05 46.25
C LEU A 131 18.72 7.93 45.09
N PHE A 132 19.82 8.67 45.26
CA PHE A 132 20.40 9.47 44.19
C PHE A 132 20.97 8.60 43.07
N ALA A 133 21.74 7.56 43.39
CA ALA A 133 22.25 6.61 42.40
C ALA A 133 21.12 5.91 41.64
N LEU A 134 20.01 5.57 42.33
CA LEU A 134 18.81 5.00 41.73
C LEU A 134 18.14 6.00 40.77
N LEU A 135 18.02 7.28 41.15
CA LEU A 135 17.49 8.32 40.27
C LEU A 135 18.36 8.47 39.01
N VAL A 136 19.68 8.55 39.15
CA VAL A 136 20.62 8.63 38.03
C VAL A 136 20.49 7.40 37.13
N ALA A 137 20.39 6.21 37.73
CA ALA A 137 20.20 4.96 37.00
C ALA A 137 18.88 4.94 36.23
N LEU A 138 17.77 5.39 36.83
CA LEU A 138 16.46 5.48 36.17
C LEU A 138 16.47 6.49 35.02
N VAL A 139 17.14 7.64 35.17
CA VAL A 139 17.32 8.63 34.10
C VAL A 139 18.16 8.04 32.97
N TRP A 140 19.22 7.31 33.29
CA TRP A 140 20.04 6.66 32.27
C TRP A 140 19.29 5.54 31.55
N LEU A 141 18.51 4.75 32.28
CA LEU A 141 17.67 3.68 31.72
C LEU A 141 16.55 4.25 30.84
N SER A 142 15.94 5.38 31.23
CA SER A 142 14.94 6.07 30.42
C SER A 142 15.53 6.66 29.15
N MET A 143 16.79 7.11 29.18
CA MET A 143 17.52 7.53 27.97
C MET A 143 17.84 6.37 27.04
N LEU A 144 18.29 5.24 27.57
CA LEU A 144 18.51 4.05 26.75
C LEU A 144 17.21 3.58 26.12
N PHE A 145 16.14 3.52 26.90
CA PHE A 145 14.82 3.13 26.40
C PHE A 145 14.28 4.16 25.40
N GLY A 146 14.50 5.45 25.64
CA GLY A 146 14.13 6.55 24.76
C GLY A 146 14.90 6.52 23.44
N GLY A 147 16.22 6.32 23.49
CA GLY A 147 17.08 6.17 22.31
C GLY A 147 16.76 4.92 21.51
N TYR A 148 16.49 3.79 22.18
CA TYR A 148 16.03 2.56 21.54
C TYR A 148 14.66 2.75 20.88
N SER A 149 13.71 3.37 21.60
CA SER A 149 12.38 3.67 21.07
C SER A 149 12.45 4.65 19.89
N PHE A 150 13.36 5.63 19.96
CA PHE A 150 13.63 6.59 18.90
C PHE A 150 14.27 5.94 17.66
N ALA A 151 15.23 5.03 17.84
CA ALA A 151 15.78 4.24 16.73
C ALA A 151 14.70 3.40 16.03
N LYS A 152 13.65 3.00 16.77
CA LYS A 152 12.46 2.33 16.23
C LYS A 152 11.39 3.27 15.64
N MET A 153 11.51 4.59 15.80
CA MET A 153 10.52 5.53 15.26
C MET A 153 10.53 5.61 13.74
N LYS A 154 11.63 5.20 13.08
CA LYS A 154 11.69 5.17 11.63
C LYS A 154 11.08 3.86 11.13
N LEU A 155 9.79 3.89 10.83
CA LEU A 155 9.20 2.94 9.89
C LEU A 155 9.24 3.61 8.52
N ASP A 156 10.06 3.06 7.64
CA ASP A 156 9.89 3.38 6.22
C ASP A 156 8.46 3.01 5.81
N GLY A 157 7.85 3.89 5.03
CA GLY A 157 6.85 3.49 4.05
C GLY A 157 5.42 3.38 4.53
N LEU A 158 5.07 2.72 5.63
CA LEU A 158 3.68 2.26 5.76
C LEU A 158 2.66 3.38 6.04
N ALA A 159 1.73 3.63 5.12
CA ALA A 159 0.65 4.59 5.31
C ALA A 159 -0.71 4.01 4.92
N ARG A 160 -1.77 4.69 5.33
CA ARG A 160 -3.14 4.37 4.93
C ARG A 160 -3.54 5.24 3.75
N LEU A 161 -4.11 4.64 2.71
CA LEU A 161 -4.53 5.36 1.51
C LEU A 161 -5.70 6.29 1.83
N SER A 162 -5.62 7.55 1.39
CA SER A 162 -6.72 8.52 1.49
C SER A 162 -7.45 8.57 0.16
N SER A 163 -8.70 8.15 0.15
CA SER A 163 -9.61 8.42 -0.96
C SER A 163 -11.01 8.63 -0.42
N ASP A 164 -11.74 9.54 -1.07
CA ASP A 164 -13.16 9.78 -0.81
C ASP A 164 -14.05 8.95 -1.75
N ARG A 165 -13.44 8.25 -2.70
CA ARG A 165 -14.08 7.34 -3.65
C ARG A 165 -13.34 6.02 -3.59
N CYS A 166 -13.99 4.99 -3.10
CA CYS A 166 -13.45 3.64 -2.99
C CYS A 166 -14.53 2.66 -3.40
N GLY A 167 -14.14 1.57 -4.05
CA GLY A 167 -15.09 0.63 -4.61
C GLY A 167 -14.55 -0.09 -5.83
N LEU A 168 -15.35 -0.98 -6.39
CA LEU A 168 -15.06 -1.63 -7.65
C LEU A 168 -16.09 -1.16 -8.67
N TRP A 169 -15.64 -0.50 -9.75
CA TRP A 169 -16.51 -0.14 -10.86
C TRP A 169 -16.27 -1.11 -12.00
N VAL A 170 -17.34 -1.72 -12.48
CA VAL A 170 -17.32 -2.70 -13.57
C VAL A 170 -18.11 -2.15 -14.74
N PHE A 171 -17.60 -2.36 -15.94
CA PHE A 171 -18.31 -2.03 -17.17
C PHE A 171 -19.51 -2.97 -17.35
N ASP A 172 -20.70 -2.39 -17.50
CA ASP A 172 -21.93 -3.10 -17.83
C ASP A 172 -21.87 -3.59 -19.29
N GLY A 173 -21.75 -4.91 -19.44
CA GLY A 173 -21.57 -5.59 -20.71
C GLY A 173 -22.76 -5.48 -21.66
N GLU A 174 -23.93 -5.07 -21.18
CA GLU A 174 -25.14 -4.92 -22.01
C GLU A 174 -25.01 -3.75 -23.01
N MET A 175 -24.18 -2.75 -22.70
CA MET A 175 -23.96 -1.59 -23.56
C MET A 175 -22.91 -1.87 -24.64
N ARG A 176 -23.29 -2.56 -25.73
CA ARG A 176 -22.43 -2.76 -26.91
C ARG A 176 -22.19 -1.45 -27.66
N SER A 177 -21.20 -0.67 -27.20
CA SER A 177 -20.80 0.62 -27.77
C SER A 177 -19.28 0.83 -27.70
N GLY A 178 -18.79 1.98 -28.20
CA GLY A 178 -17.39 2.38 -28.04
C GLY A 178 -16.90 2.42 -26.58
N ALA A 179 -17.81 2.49 -25.61
CA ALA A 179 -17.50 2.37 -24.19
C ALA A 179 -16.89 1.00 -23.84
N GLY A 180 -17.40 -0.10 -24.42
CA GLY A 180 -16.87 -1.44 -24.18
C GLY A 180 -15.42 -1.60 -24.69
N THR A 181 -15.08 -0.97 -25.82
CA THR A 181 -13.70 -0.94 -26.31
C THR A 181 -12.79 -0.18 -25.37
N ARG A 182 -13.22 0.99 -24.86
CA ARG A 182 -12.45 1.75 -23.86
C ARG A 182 -12.26 0.98 -22.57
N ALA A 183 -13.31 0.32 -22.07
CA ALA A 183 -13.24 -0.52 -20.88
C ALA A 183 -12.23 -1.67 -21.05
N ARG A 184 -12.15 -2.27 -22.24
CA ARG A 184 -11.14 -3.28 -22.56
C ARG A 184 -9.72 -2.71 -22.56
N LEU A 185 -9.52 -1.48 -23.04
CA LEU A 185 -8.21 -0.81 -23.00
C LEU A 185 -7.78 -0.50 -21.57
N TRP A 186 -8.69 -0.06 -20.69
CA TRP A 186 -8.38 0.16 -19.28
C TRP A 186 -8.03 -1.14 -18.55
N ASP A 187 -8.77 -2.23 -18.84
CA ASP A 187 -8.46 -3.56 -18.30
C ASP A 187 -7.08 -4.04 -18.77
N LEU A 188 -6.71 -3.77 -20.04
CA LEU A 188 -5.38 -4.04 -20.58
C LEU A 188 -4.30 -3.21 -19.86
N GLU A 189 -4.51 -1.92 -19.61
CA GLU A 189 -3.51 -1.09 -18.91
C GLU A 189 -3.22 -1.63 -17.51
N LYS A 190 -4.27 -2.00 -16.77
CA LYS A 190 -4.11 -2.58 -15.43
C LYS A 190 -3.42 -3.94 -15.47
N GLU A 191 -3.68 -4.73 -16.51
CA GLU A 191 -3.01 -6.00 -16.73
C GLU A 191 -1.53 -5.81 -17.11
N GLU A 192 -1.19 -4.82 -17.94
CA GLU A 192 0.21 -4.45 -18.20
C GLU A 192 0.92 -3.96 -16.93
N ARG A 193 0.21 -3.24 -16.06
CA ARG A 193 0.73 -2.81 -14.77
C ARG A 193 1.01 -4.03 -13.88
N ALA A 194 0.07 -4.95 -13.74
CA ALA A 194 0.25 -6.19 -12.99
C ALA A 194 1.42 -7.02 -13.52
N ALA A 195 1.54 -7.16 -14.84
CA ALA A 195 2.63 -7.86 -15.51
C ALA A 195 4.01 -7.29 -15.19
N ARG A 196 4.15 -5.95 -15.29
CA ARG A 196 5.41 -5.28 -14.95
C ARG A 196 5.74 -5.46 -13.47
N PHE A 197 4.75 -5.34 -12.58
CA PHE A 197 4.95 -5.58 -11.15
C PHE A 197 5.39 -7.03 -10.86
N ALA A 198 4.77 -8.01 -11.52
CA ALA A 198 5.16 -9.41 -11.41
C ALA A 198 6.60 -9.65 -11.88
N ALA A 199 6.99 -9.09 -13.04
CA ALA A 199 8.34 -9.19 -13.56
C ALA A 199 9.39 -8.60 -12.61
N ASP A 200 9.09 -7.44 -12.00
CA ASP A 200 10.00 -6.74 -11.10
C ASP A 200 10.08 -7.39 -9.71
N CYS A 201 8.98 -7.96 -9.20
CA CYS A 201 8.84 -8.29 -7.76
C CYS A 201 8.63 -9.77 -7.43
N TYR A 202 8.17 -10.58 -8.40
CA TYR A 202 8.01 -12.03 -8.24
C TYR A 202 9.17 -12.83 -8.88
N GLY A 203 9.99 -12.19 -9.72
CA GLY A 203 11.13 -12.82 -10.38
C GLY A 203 12.25 -13.24 -9.42
N LYS A 204 12.90 -14.38 -9.69
CA LYS A 204 14.03 -14.93 -8.90
C LYS A 204 15.27 -14.01 -8.78
N ARG A 205 15.31 -12.89 -9.51
CA ARG A 205 16.49 -12.02 -9.64
C ARG A 205 16.61 -10.92 -8.56
N SER A 206 15.55 -10.61 -7.82
CA SER A 206 15.59 -9.51 -6.85
C SER A 206 16.10 -9.97 -5.47
N LYS A 207 17.41 -10.21 -5.34
CA LYS A 207 18.05 -10.35 -4.00
C LYS A 207 17.92 -9.06 -3.16
N SER A 208 17.69 -7.92 -3.83
CA SER A 208 17.23 -6.68 -3.23
C SER A 208 15.94 -6.29 -3.93
N PRO A 209 14.83 -6.04 -3.22
CA PRO A 209 13.59 -5.60 -3.84
C PRO A 209 13.87 -4.29 -4.57
N ALA A 210 13.59 -4.27 -5.88
CA ALA A 210 13.64 -3.03 -6.63
C ALA A 210 12.73 -2.00 -5.93
N SER A 211 13.11 -0.72 -5.92
CA SER A 211 12.33 0.36 -5.31
C SER A 211 10.80 0.29 -5.61
N PRO A 212 10.34 -0.08 -6.84
CA PRO A 212 8.92 -0.23 -7.15
C PRO A 212 8.20 -1.31 -6.35
N CYS A 213 8.89 -2.37 -5.91
CA CYS A 213 8.29 -3.47 -5.16
C CYS A 213 7.86 -3.07 -3.76
N ASN A 214 8.46 -2.01 -3.22
CA ASN A 214 8.13 -1.48 -1.90
C ASN A 214 6.96 -0.50 -1.96
N GLN A 215 6.17 -0.44 -3.03
CA GLN A 215 5.03 0.48 -3.12
C GLN A 215 3.74 -0.11 -2.52
N LEU A 216 3.53 -1.41 -2.72
CA LEU A 216 2.44 -2.15 -2.09
C LEU A 216 2.88 -2.63 -0.70
N TYR A 217 1.92 -3.06 0.12
CA TYR A 217 2.22 -3.52 1.49
C TYR A 217 3.20 -4.70 1.52
N ARG A 218 2.96 -5.70 0.65
CA ARG A 218 3.88 -6.81 0.41
C ARG A 218 4.42 -6.71 -1.02
N PRO A 219 5.74 -6.90 -1.23
CA PRO A 219 6.32 -6.89 -2.56
C PRO A 219 5.84 -8.08 -3.41
N ASN A 220 5.59 -9.22 -2.79
CA ASN A 220 5.00 -10.38 -3.43
C ASN A 220 4.12 -11.16 -2.45
N LEU A 221 3.18 -11.92 -3.01
CA LEU A 221 2.40 -12.92 -2.30
C LEU A 221 3.14 -14.27 -2.34
N PRO A 222 2.99 -15.10 -1.29
CA PRO A 222 3.64 -16.41 -1.28
C PRO A 222 3.11 -17.26 -2.43
N LEU A 223 4.03 -17.88 -3.16
CA LEU A 223 3.75 -18.80 -4.25
C LEU A 223 4.63 -20.04 -4.07
N SER A 224 4.03 -21.22 -4.12
CA SER A 224 4.76 -22.48 -4.03
C SER A 224 5.74 -22.61 -5.21
N GLN A 225 6.77 -23.42 -5.02
CA GLN A 225 7.50 -23.94 -6.16
C GLN A 225 6.58 -24.79 -7.04
N ALA A 226 6.96 -24.98 -8.30
CA ALA A 226 6.26 -25.86 -9.23
C ALA A 226 6.15 -27.27 -8.64
N LYS A 227 4.92 -27.74 -8.44
CA LYS A 227 4.64 -29.13 -8.05
C LYS A 227 4.32 -29.91 -9.32
N TYR A 228 5.24 -30.78 -9.72
CA TYR A 228 5.04 -31.64 -10.88
C TYR A 228 4.22 -32.87 -10.49
N SER A 229 3.27 -33.25 -11.33
CA SER A 229 2.54 -34.50 -11.22
C SER A 229 2.54 -35.24 -12.56
N ASN A 230 2.55 -36.56 -12.51
CA ASN A 230 2.38 -37.44 -13.67
C ASN A 230 0.90 -37.84 -13.86
N ASP A 231 -0.01 -37.19 -13.12
CA ASP A 231 -1.44 -37.37 -13.28
C ASP A 231 -2.02 -36.25 -14.17
N CYS A 232 -2.86 -36.66 -15.12
CA CYS A 232 -3.67 -35.74 -15.89
C CYS A 232 -4.81 -35.23 -14.99
N PRO A 233 -4.98 -33.90 -14.79
CA PRO A 233 -6.08 -33.35 -14.00
C PRO A 233 -7.45 -33.46 -14.69
N PHE A 234 -7.48 -34.03 -15.90
CA PHE A 234 -8.65 -34.23 -16.76
C PHE A 234 -8.85 -35.72 -17.04
N GLY A 235 -9.93 -36.07 -17.74
CA GLY A 235 -10.23 -37.45 -18.14
C GLY A 235 -9.09 -38.11 -18.94
N ASN A 236 -9.04 -39.44 -18.86
CA ASN A 236 -7.95 -40.24 -19.47
C ASN A 236 -7.77 -39.91 -20.97
N GLN A 237 -6.52 -39.70 -21.40
CA GLN A 237 -6.02 -39.49 -22.78
C GLN A 237 -5.99 -38.07 -23.34
N ILE A 238 -6.56 -37.06 -22.68
CA ILE A 238 -6.55 -35.69 -23.22
C ILE A 238 -5.24 -34.93 -22.94
N CYS A 239 -4.45 -35.34 -21.96
CA CYS A 239 -3.13 -34.77 -21.68
C CYS A 239 -2.05 -35.37 -22.60
N ARG A 240 -1.13 -34.55 -23.13
CA ARG A 240 -0.10 -35.00 -24.10
C ARG A 240 0.95 -35.93 -23.48
N TYR A 241 1.36 -35.68 -22.26
CA TYR A 241 2.47 -36.38 -21.58
C TYR A 241 2.10 -36.89 -20.18
N ASN A 242 0.81 -36.83 -19.83
CA ASN A 242 0.33 -36.99 -18.45
C ASN A 242 1.07 -36.11 -17.43
N GLN A 243 1.77 -35.05 -17.87
CA GLN A 243 2.49 -34.15 -16.99
C GLN A 243 1.63 -32.94 -16.69
N SER A 244 1.46 -32.63 -15.42
CA SER A 244 0.83 -31.39 -14.96
C SER A 244 1.73 -30.66 -13.98
N VAL A 245 1.55 -29.35 -13.90
CA VAL A 245 2.22 -28.50 -12.91
C VAL A 245 1.18 -27.73 -12.10
N THR A 246 1.35 -27.74 -10.79
CA THR A 246 0.50 -27.01 -9.87
C THR A 246 1.28 -25.93 -9.13
N PHE A 247 0.70 -24.74 -9.08
CA PHE A 247 1.16 -23.61 -8.29
C PHE A 247 0.08 -23.22 -7.28
N GLU A 248 0.47 -23.13 -6.01
CA GLU A 248 -0.43 -22.83 -4.89
C GLU A 248 0.14 -21.72 -4.02
N THR A 249 -0.73 -20.86 -3.50
CA THR A 249 -0.30 -19.82 -2.56
C THR A 249 -0.25 -20.28 -1.10
N GLY A 250 -0.90 -21.41 -0.78
CA GLY A 250 -1.36 -21.67 0.58
C GLY A 250 -2.42 -20.64 1.01
N VAL A 251 -2.68 -20.56 2.31
CA VAL A 251 -3.65 -19.61 2.88
C VAL A 251 -2.99 -18.25 3.05
N ILE A 252 -3.49 -17.24 2.34
CA ILE A 252 -3.06 -15.84 2.42
C ILE A 252 -4.09 -15.06 3.24
N ASP A 253 -3.60 -14.34 4.24
CA ASP A 253 -4.37 -13.34 4.97
C ASP A 253 -4.56 -12.07 4.12
N SER A 254 -5.79 -11.56 4.01
CA SER A 254 -6.13 -10.34 3.25
C SER A 254 -5.31 -9.11 3.66
N SER A 255 -4.76 -9.08 4.88
CA SER A 255 -3.83 -8.03 5.28
C SER A 255 -2.54 -8.01 4.46
N ASN A 256 -2.13 -9.13 3.83
CA ASN A 256 -1.02 -9.18 2.89
C ASN A 256 -1.36 -8.50 1.54
N LEU A 257 -2.64 -8.39 1.17
CA LEU A 257 -3.07 -7.56 0.05
C LEU A 257 -3.02 -6.06 0.40
N GLY A 258 -2.86 -5.71 1.68
CA GLY A 258 -2.92 -4.34 2.16
C GLY A 258 -4.24 -3.99 2.85
N ILE A 259 -5.13 -4.95 3.14
CA ILE A 259 -6.36 -4.66 3.89
C ILE A 259 -6.03 -4.50 5.38
N ASN A 260 -6.37 -3.35 5.96
CA ASN A 260 -6.13 -3.00 7.36
C ASN A 260 -7.44 -2.97 8.13
N SER A 261 -7.84 -4.12 8.65
CA SER A 261 -9.03 -4.30 9.48
C SER A 261 -8.75 -5.22 10.67
N PRO A 262 -9.51 -5.13 11.78
CA PRO A 262 -9.46 -6.12 12.86
C PRO A 262 -9.85 -7.54 12.43
N LYS A 263 -10.69 -7.68 11.40
CA LYS A 263 -11.03 -8.98 10.81
C LYS A 263 -10.33 -9.09 9.46
N THR A 264 -9.57 -10.15 9.28
CA THR A 264 -8.82 -10.35 8.04
C THR A 264 -9.27 -11.64 7.38
N PRO A 265 -10.24 -11.59 6.45
CA PRO A 265 -10.60 -12.78 5.69
C PRO A 265 -9.37 -13.32 4.97
N LYS A 266 -9.39 -14.60 4.68
CA LYS A 266 -8.27 -15.30 4.06
C LYS A 266 -8.66 -15.77 2.67
N PHE A 267 -7.69 -16.02 1.82
CA PHE A 267 -7.93 -16.65 0.52
C PHE A 267 -6.78 -17.58 0.16
N ARG A 268 -7.04 -18.48 -0.78
CA ARG A 268 -6.01 -19.31 -1.41
C ARG A 268 -6.27 -19.35 -2.91
N HIS A 269 -5.18 -19.37 -3.67
CA HIS A 269 -5.21 -19.52 -5.12
C HIS A 269 -4.43 -20.78 -5.50
N SER A 270 -5.02 -21.63 -6.34
CA SER A 270 -4.36 -22.77 -6.94
C SER A 270 -4.56 -22.74 -8.46
N THR A 271 -3.49 -23.03 -9.19
CA THR A 271 -3.51 -23.15 -10.65
C THR A 271 -2.80 -24.43 -11.04
N THR A 272 -3.52 -25.33 -11.70
CA THR A 272 -2.95 -26.57 -12.26
C THR A 272 -3.03 -26.52 -13.78
N CYS A 273 -1.90 -26.63 -14.46
CA CYS A 273 -1.84 -26.59 -15.92
C CYS A 273 -1.22 -27.85 -16.52
N THR A 274 -1.63 -28.22 -17.73
CA THR A 274 -1.11 -29.35 -18.47
C THR A 274 -1.21 -29.13 -19.99
N PRO A 275 -0.17 -29.47 -20.78
CA PRO A 275 -0.27 -29.49 -22.23
C PRO A 275 -1.26 -30.56 -22.72
N LEU A 276 -2.16 -30.19 -23.64
CA LEU A 276 -3.15 -31.11 -24.18
C LEU A 276 -2.63 -31.90 -25.39
N SER A 277 -3.16 -33.11 -25.56
CA SER A 277 -2.88 -34.00 -26.69
C SER A 277 -3.36 -33.37 -27.98
N MET A 278 -2.49 -33.35 -28.98
CA MET A 278 -2.78 -32.87 -30.33
C MET A 278 -3.15 -33.99 -31.31
N GLU A 279 -3.24 -35.22 -30.80
CA GLU A 279 -3.58 -36.39 -31.59
C GLU A 279 -5.08 -36.44 -31.89
N TYR A 280 -5.47 -37.26 -32.86
CA TYR A 280 -6.87 -37.57 -33.12
C TYR A 280 -7.52 -38.14 -31.84
N PRO A 281 -8.75 -37.70 -31.46
CA PRO A 281 -9.70 -36.90 -32.23
C PRO A 281 -9.64 -35.38 -31.99
N TYR A 282 -8.67 -34.89 -31.20
CA TYR A 282 -8.67 -33.51 -30.68
C TYR A 282 -8.28 -32.47 -31.72
N ILE A 283 -7.38 -32.81 -32.65
CA ILE A 283 -7.05 -31.94 -33.78
C ILE A 283 -7.28 -32.71 -35.06
N GLN A 284 -8.07 -32.13 -35.96
CA GLN A 284 -8.32 -32.67 -37.30
C GLN A 284 -7.90 -31.63 -38.33
N ASN A 285 -7.52 -32.09 -39.51
CA ASN A 285 -7.15 -31.20 -40.61
C ASN A 285 -8.05 -31.42 -41.83
N THR A 286 -8.17 -30.38 -42.64
CA THR A 286 -8.84 -30.45 -43.94
C THR A 286 -8.04 -29.62 -44.91
N THR A 287 -7.60 -30.23 -46.01
CA THR A 287 -6.82 -29.54 -47.05
C THR A 287 -7.72 -29.27 -48.24
N ILE A 288 -7.93 -27.98 -48.53
CA ILE A 288 -8.71 -27.52 -49.68
C ILE A 288 -7.80 -26.60 -50.50
N ASN A 289 -7.65 -26.88 -51.80
CA ASN A 289 -6.82 -26.09 -52.71
C ASN A 289 -5.37 -25.88 -52.20
N GLY A 290 -4.77 -26.91 -51.61
CA GLY A 290 -3.40 -26.86 -51.05
C GLY A 290 -3.27 -26.11 -49.72
N THR A 291 -4.33 -25.49 -49.22
CA THR A 291 -4.34 -24.84 -47.90
C THR A 291 -4.92 -25.79 -46.86
N THR A 292 -4.09 -26.19 -45.89
CA THR A 292 -4.53 -27.02 -44.76
C THR A 292 -5.14 -26.15 -43.66
N THR A 293 -6.37 -26.46 -43.26
CA THR A 293 -7.01 -25.88 -42.07
C THR A 293 -6.98 -26.91 -40.95
N TYR A 294 -6.56 -26.52 -39.75
CA TYR A 294 -6.60 -27.33 -38.54
C TYR A 294 -7.76 -26.89 -37.66
N TYR A 295 -8.57 -27.84 -37.21
CA TYR A 295 -9.71 -27.64 -36.33
C TYR A 295 -9.40 -28.29 -34.97
N TYR A 296 -9.62 -27.55 -33.89
CA TYR A 296 -9.27 -27.96 -32.52
C TYR A 296 -10.56 -28.26 -31.74
N TYR A 297 -10.85 -29.53 -31.55
CA TYR A 297 -12.06 -30.07 -30.92
C TYR A 297 -11.84 -30.31 -29.43
N TYR A 298 -11.67 -29.23 -28.66
CA TYR A 298 -11.61 -29.27 -27.18
C TYR A 298 -12.93 -28.83 -26.52
N GLY A 299 -13.95 -28.53 -27.32
CA GLY A 299 -15.26 -28.06 -26.88
C GLY A 299 -15.95 -27.24 -27.96
N GLU A 300 -17.24 -26.98 -27.74
CA GLU A 300 -18.12 -26.29 -28.67
C GLU A 300 -18.31 -24.82 -28.29
N LYS A 301 -18.75 -24.00 -29.25
CA LYS A 301 -19.07 -22.59 -29.05
C LYS A 301 -20.54 -22.34 -29.41
N PRO A 302 -21.47 -22.57 -28.47
CA PRO A 302 -22.90 -22.47 -28.77
C PRO A 302 -23.34 -21.02 -29.04
N GLY A 303 -22.64 -20.04 -28.47
CA GLY A 303 -22.92 -18.61 -28.66
C GLY A 303 -22.31 -17.96 -29.90
N ALA A 304 -21.66 -18.72 -30.79
CA ALA A 304 -21.15 -18.18 -32.05
C ALA A 304 -22.30 -18.00 -33.07
N ASP A 305 -22.20 -17.00 -33.96
CA ASP A 305 -23.20 -16.73 -35.01
C ASP A 305 -23.57 -18.00 -35.81
N ILE A 306 -22.59 -18.86 -36.03
CA ILE A 306 -22.76 -20.21 -36.52
C ILE A 306 -22.20 -21.14 -35.44
N PRO A 307 -23.06 -21.94 -34.77
CA PRO A 307 -22.61 -22.91 -33.79
C PRO A 307 -21.51 -23.78 -34.39
N SER A 308 -20.36 -23.82 -33.70
CA SER A 308 -19.22 -24.60 -34.16
C SER A 308 -18.89 -25.68 -33.13
N ASN A 309 -18.76 -26.91 -33.60
CA ASN A 309 -18.35 -28.07 -32.79
C ASN A 309 -16.84 -28.09 -32.48
N TYR A 310 -16.08 -27.10 -32.93
CA TYR A 310 -14.67 -26.91 -32.62
C TYR A 310 -14.46 -25.64 -31.80
N THR A 311 -13.42 -25.64 -30.97
CA THR A 311 -13.04 -24.52 -30.09
C THR A 311 -12.31 -23.44 -30.88
N TYR A 312 -11.29 -23.86 -31.63
CA TYR A 312 -10.39 -22.99 -32.36
C TYR A 312 -10.09 -23.55 -33.75
N ARG A 313 -9.64 -22.70 -34.68
CA ARG A 313 -9.15 -23.14 -35.99
C ARG A 313 -7.97 -22.29 -36.45
N THR A 314 -7.04 -22.90 -37.16
CA THR A 314 -5.92 -22.22 -37.83
C THR A 314 -5.92 -22.58 -39.31
N VAL A 315 -5.64 -21.61 -40.17
CA VAL A 315 -5.59 -21.80 -41.63
C VAL A 315 -4.17 -21.57 -42.12
N GLY A 316 -3.67 -22.49 -42.95
CA GLY A 316 -2.34 -22.45 -43.54
C GLY A 316 -1.22 -22.78 -42.55
N ASN A 317 0.02 -22.58 -43.00
CA ASN A 317 1.20 -22.72 -42.15
C ASN A 317 1.50 -21.39 -41.43
N PRO A 318 1.44 -21.31 -40.08
CA PRO A 318 1.75 -20.09 -39.36
C PRO A 318 3.13 -19.51 -39.66
N TRP A 319 4.09 -20.35 -40.05
CA TRP A 319 5.43 -19.92 -40.47
C TRP A 319 5.45 -18.97 -41.68
N GLU A 320 4.44 -19.08 -42.55
CA GLU A 320 4.31 -18.22 -43.74
C GLU A 320 3.85 -16.80 -43.37
N ARG A 321 3.29 -16.61 -42.17
CA ARG A 321 2.97 -15.29 -41.64
C ARG A 321 4.28 -14.61 -41.27
N LEU A 322 4.65 -13.56 -42.01
CA LEU A 322 5.92 -12.84 -41.90
C LEU A 322 6.09 -12.00 -40.61
N ALA A 323 5.39 -12.37 -39.53
CA ALA A 323 5.44 -11.70 -38.24
C ALA A 323 6.26 -12.54 -37.26
N PRO A 324 7.25 -11.96 -36.57
CA PRO A 324 8.02 -12.67 -35.55
C PRO A 324 7.36 -12.54 -34.17
N ALA A 325 6.23 -13.21 -34.01
CA ALA A 325 5.47 -13.16 -32.77
C ALA A 325 4.85 -14.51 -32.45
N TYR A 326 4.41 -14.67 -31.21
CA TYR A 326 3.50 -15.72 -30.82
C TYR A 326 2.06 -15.25 -31.04
N ASP A 327 1.31 -16.01 -31.81
CA ASP A 327 -0.14 -15.84 -31.95
C ASP A 327 -0.82 -16.64 -30.83
N VAL A 328 -1.65 -15.97 -30.01
CA VAL A 328 -2.23 -16.54 -28.80
C VAL A 328 -3.74 -16.35 -28.79
N PHE A 329 -4.46 -17.45 -28.61
CA PHE A 329 -5.91 -17.46 -28.44
C PHE A 329 -6.30 -18.17 -27.17
N THR A 330 -7.28 -17.62 -26.46
CA THR A 330 -7.65 -18.09 -25.12
C THR A 330 -9.15 -18.20 -25.00
N PHE A 331 -9.64 -19.28 -24.40
CA PHE A 331 -11.04 -19.47 -24.07
C PHE A 331 -11.17 -19.81 -22.59
N VAL A 332 -12.28 -19.41 -22.00
CA VAL A 332 -12.59 -19.64 -20.60
C VAL A 332 -13.95 -20.33 -20.48
N SER A 333 -14.05 -21.27 -19.55
CA SER A 333 -15.32 -21.89 -19.17
C SER A 333 -15.47 -21.92 -17.65
N HIS A 334 -16.71 -21.72 -17.22
CA HIS A 334 -17.12 -21.56 -15.84
C HIS A 334 -18.17 -22.64 -15.55
N VAL A 335 -17.99 -23.45 -14.50
CA VAL A 335 -18.83 -24.65 -14.24
C VAL A 335 -20.33 -24.34 -14.05
N ASN A 336 -20.69 -23.10 -13.72
CA ASN A 336 -22.07 -22.74 -13.34
C ASN A 336 -22.75 -21.69 -14.22
N GLU A 337 -22.10 -21.21 -15.27
CA GLU A 337 -22.70 -20.21 -16.17
C GLU A 337 -23.43 -20.93 -17.31
N SER A 338 -24.53 -21.63 -16.96
CA SER A 338 -25.30 -22.47 -17.87
C SER A 338 -26.01 -21.71 -19.00
N GLY A 339 -26.06 -20.37 -18.94
CA GLY A 339 -26.80 -19.56 -19.90
C GLY A 339 -25.99 -18.98 -21.06
N ASN A 340 -24.71 -18.65 -20.87
CA ASN A 340 -23.97 -17.78 -21.81
C ASN A 340 -22.47 -18.12 -21.96
N ALA A 341 -22.06 -19.38 -21.71
CA ALA A 341 -20.68 -19.77 -21.88
C ALA A 341 -20.23 -19.57 -23.35
N VAL A 342 -19.20 -18.73 -23.55
CA VAL A 342 -18.59 -18.51 -24.89
C VAL A 342 -18.04 -19.82 -25.45
N TRP A 343 -17.62 -20.71 -24.57
CA TRP A 343 -17.05 -22.01 -24.89
C TRP A 343 -17.49 -23.05 -23.84
N VAL A 344 -18.00 -24.18 -24.32
CA VAL A 344 -18.38 -25.34 -23.52
C VAL A 344 -17.33 -26.43 -23.75
N PRO A 345 -16.53 -26.77 -22.74
CA PRO A 345 -15.49 -27.80 -22.85
C PRO A 345 -16.11 -29.16 -23.17
N ARG A 346 -15.32 -30.02 -23.81
CA ARG A 346 -15.71 -31.44 -23.94
C ARG A 346 -15.78 -32.11 -22.58
N GLU A 347 -16.51 -33.22 -22.53
CA GLU A 347 -16.66 -34.04 -21.32
C GLU A 347 -15.33 -34.51 -20.75
N GLU A 348 -14.29 -34.73 -21.56
CA GLU A 348 -12.99 -35.16 -21.05
C GLU A 348 -12.26 -34.04 -20.30
N LEU A 349 -12.57 -32.76 -20.57
CA LEU A 349 -12.09 -31.60 -19.82
C LEU A 349 -13.03 -31.32 -18.64
N THR A 350 -13.33 -32.35 -17.84
CA THR A 350 -14.15 -32.20 -16.62
C THR A 350 -13.53 -31.18 -15.69
N LEU A 351 -14.39 -30.36 -15.11
CA LEU A 351 -14.00 -29.30 -14.21
C LEU A 351 -14.38 -29.67 -12.77
N PRO A 352 -13.45 -29.54 -11.80
CA PRO A 352 -13.83 -29.49 -10.41
C PRO A 352 -14.90 -28.42 -10.20
N SER A 353 -15.89 -28.69 -9.35
CA SER A 353 -16.97 -27.73 -9.06
C SER A 353 -16.40 -26.35 -8.71
N TYR A 354 -17.00 -25.31 -9.31
CA TYR A 354 -16.63 -23.91 -9.07
C TYR A 354 -15.21 -23.50 -9.53
N SER A 355 -14.51 -24.35 -10.28
CA SER A 355 -13.23 -23.97 -10.89
C SER A 355 -13.42 -23.21 -12.20
N THR A 356 -12.33 -22.65 -12.70
CA THR A 356 -12.23 -21.99 -14.00
C THR A 356 -11.38 -22.85 -14.93
N LEU A 357 -11.89 -23.23 -16.08
CA LEU A 357 -11.05 -23.77 -17.14
C LEU A 357 -10.58 -22.64 -18.03
N THR A 358 -9.27 -22.58 -18.24
CA THR A 358 -8.68 -21.76 -19.30
C THR A 358 -7.99 -22.68 -20.29
N ILE A 359 -8.30 -22.55 -21.58
CA ILE A 359 -7.49 -23.16 -22.65
C ILE A 359 -6.78 -22.07 -23.43
N ILE A 360 -5.48 -22.26 -23.65
CA ILE A 360 -4.58 -21.33 -24.32
C ILE A 360 -3.99 -22.05 -25.53
N PHE A 361 -4.18 -21.49 -26.71
CA PHE A 361 -3.56 -21.95 -27.95
C PHE A 361 -2.39 -21.03 -28.28
N VAL A 362 -1.18 -21.59 -28.35
CA VAL A 362 0.04 -20.84 -28.67
C VAL A 362 0.56 -21.29 -30.03
N SER A 363 0.69 -20.38 -30.98
CA SER A 363 1.31 -20.65 -32.28
C SER A 363 2.55 -19.78 -32.44
N SER A 364 3.72 -20.41 -32.58
CA SER A 364 4.92 -19.72 -33.02
C SER A 364 4.77 -19.36 -34.50
N LEU A 365 4.81 -18.07 -34.82
CA LEU A 365 4.88 -17.64 -36.22
C LEU A 365 6.33 -17.78 -36.71
N ARG A 366 6.86 -16.79 -37.44
CA ARG A 366 8.19 -16.86 -38.04
C ARG A 366 9.29 -16.58 -37.00
N ILE A 367 9.51 -17.48 -36.05
CA ILE A 367 10.54 -17.34 -34.99
C ILE A 367 11.62 -18.42 -35.14
N LEU A 368 12.87 -17.98 -35.20
CA LEU A 368 14.08 -18.82 -35.22
C LEU A 368 14.72 -18.83 -33.84
N TYR A 369 14.89 -20.01 -33.26
CA TYR A 369 15.48 -20.21 -31.95
C TYR A 369 16.95 -20.55 -32.07
N LYS A 370 17.75 -20.02 -31.16
CA LYS A 370 19.18 -20.28 -31.08
C LYS A 370 19.51 -21.72 -30.69
N GLU A 371 18.65 -22.35 -29.91
CA GLU A 371 18.83 -23.69 -29.35
C GLU A 371 17.65 -24.58 -29.70
N ARG A 372 17.90 -25.89 -29.80
CA ARG A 372 16.84 -26.88 -29.99
C ARG A 372 16.00 -26.97 -28.73
N SER A 373 14.68 -27.08 -28.89
CA SER A 373 13.75 -27.34 -27.78
C SER A 373 12.72 -28.39 -28.17
N ASP A 374 12.54 -29.40 -27.32
CA ASP A 374 11.48 -30.40 -27.43
C ASP A 374 10.29 -30.07 -26.50
N ASP A 375 10.16 -28.80 -26.06
CA ASP A 375 9.08 -28.31 -25.17
C ASP A 375 7.69 -28.54 -25.79
N ALA A 376 6.72 -28.87 -24.94
CA ALA A 376 5.36 -29.21 -25.36
C ALA A 376 4.61 -28.03 -26.02
N ILE A 377 4.90 -26.80 -25.59
CA ILE A 377 4.24 -25.55 -25.99
C ILE A 377 5.14 -24.69 -26.90
N PHE A 378 6.45 -24.69 -26.66
CA PHE A 378 7.44 -23.90 -27.40
C PHE A 378 8.49 -24.75 -28.14
N PRO A 379 8.09 -25.67 -29.02
CA PRO A 379 9.04 -26.53 -29.72
C PRO A 379 9.86 -25.75 -30.74
N ALA A 380 11.13 -26.16 -30.85
CA ALA A 380 12.12 -25.68 -31.79
C ALA A 380 12.99 -26.86 -32.22
N ASP A 381 12.41 -27.79 -32.95
CA ASP A 381 12.94 -29.13 -33.23
C ASP A 381 13.55 -29.26 -34.64
N MET A 382 13.17 -28.39 -35.58
CA MET A 382 13.64 -28.44 -36.96
C MET A 382 14.80 -27.47 -37.21
N PRO A 383 15.98 -27.94 -37.65
CA PRO A 383 17.08 -27.06 -37.99
C PRO A 383 16.77 -26.21 -39.23
N TRP A 384 17.26 -24.97 -39.24
CA TRP A 384 17.12 -23.99 -40.29
C TRP A 384 18.46 -23.29 -40.52
N PHE A 385 19.00 -23.41 -41.73
CA PHE A 385 20.31 -22.86 -42.07
C PHE A 385 20.15 -21.52 -42.78
N ILE A 386 20.72 -20.47 -42.20
CA ILE A 386 20.81 -19.16 -42.84
C ILE A 386 22.13 -19.12 -43.63
N PRO A 387 22.12 -18.72 -44.92
CA PRO A 387 23.35 -18.60 -45.70
C PRO A 387 24.39 -17.74 -44.98
N GLY A 388 25.58 -18.31 -44.74
CA GLY A 388 26.69 -17.63 -44.07
C GLY A 388 26.77 -17.85 -42.55
N ASP A 389 25.74 -18.39 -41.91
CA ASP A 389 25.81 -18.76 -40.49
C ASP A 389 26.35 -20.20 -40.35
N PRO A 390 27.46 -20.43 -39.61
CA PRO A 390 27.98 -21.78 -39.39
C PRO A 390 27.10 -22.64 -38.49
N ARG A 391 26.17 -22.05 -37.72
CA ARG A 391 25.30 -22.79 -36.80
C ARG A 391 23.86 -22.81 -37.32
N PRO A 392 23.15 -23.96 -37.19
CA PRO A 392 21.74 -23.99 -37.48
C PRO A 392 20.98 -23.17 -36.43
N TRP A 393 19.97 -22.45 -36.90
CA TRP A 393 18.86 -22.01 -36.08
C TRP A 393 17.83 -23.13 -36.00
N PHE A 394 16.86 -23.01 -35.11
CA PHE A 394 15.79 -23.98 -34.97
C PHE A 394 14.44 -23.32 -35.16
N ARG A 395 13.46 -24.06 -35.68
CA ARG A 395 12.06 -23.61 -35.77
C ARG A 395 11.13 -24.74 -35.38
N ASN A 396 9.88 -24.38 -35.08
CA ASN A 396 8.83 -25.37 -34.88
C ASN A 396 8.53 -26.09 -36.20
N SER A 397 8.68 -27.41 -36.22
CA SER A 397 8.39 -28.27 -37.38
C SER A 397 6.89 -28.40 -37.68
N ASP A 398 6.05 -28.22 -36.66
CA ASP A 398 4.63 -28.52 -36.71
C ASP A 398 3.80 -27.22 -36.76
N PRO A 399 2.98 -27.02 -37.81
CA PRO A 399 2.20 -25.80 -37.97
C PRO A 399 1.00 -25.71 -37.00
N ARG A 400 0.69 -26.76 -36.23
CA ARG A 400 -0.42 -26.75 -35.26
C ARG A 400 -0.09 -25.83 -34.07
N ALA A 401 -1.07 -25.05 -33.63
CA ALA A 401 -1.02 -24.34 -32.37
C ALA A 401 -0.95 -25.35 -31.20
N ARG A 402 -0.14 -25.05 -30.19
CA ARG A 402 0.03 -25.89 -29.01
C ARG A 402 -1.02 -25.53 -27.95
N PRO A 403 -1.91 -26.46 -27.57
CA PRO A 403 -2.93 -26.22 -26.56
C PRO A 403 -2.39 -26.50 -25.15
N LEU A 404 -2.61 -25.55 -24.25
CA LEU A 404 -2.35 -25.64 -22.82
C LEU A 404 -3.66 -25.41 -22.07
N ALA A 405 -4.03 -26.32 -21.17
CA ALA A 405 -5.21 -26.15 -20.32
C ALA A 405 -4.80 -25.92 -18.87
N CYS A 406 -5.52 -25.02 -18.21
CA CYS A 406 -5.28 -24.62 -16.83
C CYS A 406 -6.59 -24.59 -16.05
N ILE A 407 -6.59 -25.22 -14.88
CA ILE A 407 -7.67 -25.15 -13.90
C ILE A 407 -7.26 -24.13 -12.84
N ASN A 408 -8.05 -23.07 -12.67
CA ASN A 408 -7.85 -22.08 -11.61
C ASN A 408 -8.95 -22.21 -10.55
N THR A 409 -8.54 -22.26 -9.29
CA THR A 409 -9.42 -22.16 -8.14
C THR A 409 -8.99 -21.01 -7.24
N ILE A 410 -9.95 -20.15 -6.89
CA ILE A 410 -9.76 -19.10 -5.89
C ILE A 410 -10.80 -19.39 -4.81
N GLU A 411 -10.31 -19.75 -3.63
CA GLU A 411 -11.17 -19.93 -2.46
C GLU A 411 -10.97 -18.75 -1.53
N ALA A 412 -12.08 -18.17 -1.10
CA ALA A 412 -12.12 -17.22 -0.03
C ALA A 412 -12.49 -17.95 1.27
N CYS A 413 -12.04 -17.45 2.41
CA CYS A 413 -12.21 -18.07 3.70
C CYS A 413 -12.48 -17.01 4.77
N THR A 414 -13.18 -17.41 5.82
CA THR A 414 -13.34 -16.60 7.04
C THR A 414 -11.98 -16.36 7.70
N ASP A 415 -11.91 -15.34 8.56
CA ASP A 415 -10.71 -15.00 9.32
C ASP A 415 -10.23 -16.16 10.21
N ASP A 416 -11.17 -16.93 10.78
CA ASP A 416 -10.92 -18.12 11.60
C ASP A 416 -10.71 -19.43 10.81
N LEU A 417 -10.79 -19.40 9.47
CA LEU A 417 -10.71 -20.57 8.58
C LEU A 417 -11.77 -21.65 8.79
N ARG A 418 -12.85 -21.38 9.54
CA ARG A 418 -13.93 -22.36 9.74
C ARG A 418 -14.73 -22.62 8.48
N ALA A 419 -14.90 -21.60 7.64
CA ALA A 419 -15.60 -21.71 6.37
C ALA A 419 -14.71 -21.20 5.24
N CYS A 420 -14.63 -21.98 4.16
CA CYS A 420 -14.01 -21.60 2.91
C CYS A 420 -14.99 -21.91 1.78
N TRP A 421 -15.01 -21.06 0.76
CA TRP A 421 -15.87 -21.20 -0.39
C TRP A 421 -15.11 -20.73 -1.61
N ASN A 422 -15.43 -21.33 -2.75
CA ASN A 422 -14.90 -20.86 -4.00
C ASN A 422 -15.58 -19.52 -4.36
N VAL A 423 -14.80 -18.53 -4.80
CA VAL A 423 -15.26 -17.19 -5.20
C VAL A 423 -16.33 -17.24 -6.31
N ARG A 424 -16.36 -18.33 -7.09
CA ARG A 424 -17.32 -18.60 -8.16
C ARG A 424 -18.47 -19.53 -7.75
N SER A 425 -18.49 -20.00 -6.51
CA SER A 425 -19.64 -20.72 -5.95
C SER A 425 -20.81 -19.76 -5.77
N PRO A 426 -22.08 -20.20 -5.99
CA PRO A 426 -23.23 -19.44 -5.53
C PRO A 426 -23.07 -19.14 -4.04
N SER A 427 -23.54 -17.97 -3.62
CA SER A 427 -23.35 -17.50 -2.25
C SER A 427 -23.83 -18.56 -1.27
N ASN A 428 -22.93 -18.95 -0.37
CA ASN A 428 -23.25 -19.87 0.69
C ASN A 428 -23.67 -19.02 1.89
N SER A 429 -24.90 -19.20 2.37
CA SER A 429 -25.47 -18.46 3.52
C SER A 429 -24.66 -18.59 4.82
N SER A 430 -23.65 -19.46 4.87
CA SER A 430 -22.77 -19.67 6.01
C SER A 430 -21.67 -18.63 6.20
N ILE A 431 -21.30 -17.86 5.17
CA ILE A 431 -20.37 -16.73 5.35
C ILE A 431 -21.15 -15.43 5.28
N ASP A 432 -20.90 -14.56 6.25
CA ASP A 432 -21.29 -13.15 6.19
C ASP A 432 -20.47 -12.42 5.12
N ASP A 433 -20.83 -12.68 3.87
CA ASP A 433 -20.35 -12.05 2.64
C ASP A 433 -20.73 -10.56 2.55
N THR A 434 -21.47 -10.05 3.54
CA THR A 434 -21.80 -8.63 3.67
C THR A 434 -20.74 -7.81 4.41
N SER A 435 -19.75 -8.46 5.05
CA SER A 435 -18.69 -7.73 5.73
C SER A 435 -17.81 -6.97 4.72
N ARG A 436 -17.61 -5.67 4.97
CA ARG A 436 -16.82 -4.78 4.10
C ARG A 436 -15.39 -5.29 3.85
N GLU A 437 -14.78 -5.97 4.82
CA GLU A 437 -13.46 -6.59 4.69
C GLU A 437 -13.47 -7.71 3.65
N PHE A 438 -14.51 -8.53 3.70
CA PHE A 438 -14.72 -9.60 2.75
C PHE A 438 -14.97 -9.04 1.35
N THR A 439 -15.89 -8.07 1.22
CA THR A 439 -16.17 -7.41 -0.05
C THR A 439 -14.91 -6.79 -0.66
N PHE A 440 -14.07 -6.12 0.15
CA PHE A 440 -12.80 -5.56 -0.32
C PHE A 440 -11.90 -6.67 -0.87
N MET A 441 -11.71 -7.76 -0.11
CA MET A 441 -10.87 -8.88 -0.54
C MET A 441 -11.43 -9.52 -1.82
N TYR A 442 -12.73 -9.78 -1.88
CA TYR A 442 -13.41 -10.33 -3.05
C TYR A 442 -13.22 -9.46 -4.29
N ALA A 443 -13.45 -8.15 -4.16
CA ALA A 443 -13.22 -7.17 -5.23
C ALA A 443 -11.75 -7.13 -5.67
N SER A 444 -10.81 -7.35 -4.75
CA SER A 444 -9.37 -7.45 -5.07
C SER A 444 -9.07 -8.69 -5.92
N LEU A 445 -9.76 -9.80 -5.69
CA LEU A 445 -9.60 -11.05 -6.43
C LEU A 445 -10.36 -11.08 -7.77
N TYR A 446 -11.14 -10.04 -8.07
CA TYR A 446 -11.89 -9.94 -9.31
C TYR A 446 -10.96 -9.98 -10.53
N LYS A 447 -11.19 -10.93 -11.45
CA LYS A 447 -10.33 -11.16 -12.64
C LYS A 447 -8.86 -11.45 -12.33
N ALA A 448 -8.54 -11.93 -11.14
CA ALA A 448 -7.17 -12.32 -10.75
C ALA A 448 -6.86 -13.79 -11.07
N ASP A 449 -7.27 -14.27 -12.25
CA ASP A 449 -7.02 -15.64 -12.73
C ASP A 449 -6.11 -15.66 -13.96
N ILE A 450 -5.65 -16.86 -14.36
CA ILE A 450 -4.71 -17.00 -15.48
C ILE A 450 -5.31 -16.53 -16.81
N TYR A 451 -6.63 -16.68 -17.01
CA TYR A 451 -7.29 -16.29 -18.25
C TYR A 451 -7.13 -14.80 -18.50
N TYR A 452 -7.42 -13.95 -17.51
CA TYR A 452 -7.25 -12.51 -17.68
C TYR A 452 -5.79 -12.10 -17.85
N ALA A 453 -4.86 -12.80 -17.20
CA ALA A 453 -3.42 -12.56 -17.34
C ALA A 453 -2.90 -12.73 -18.78
N ILE A 454 -3.50 -13.63 -19.55
CA ILE A 454 -3.12 -13.90 -20.95
C ILE A 454 -4.07 -13.26 -21.97
N ALA A 455 -5.39 -13.32 -21.77
CA ALA A 455 -6.39 -12.95 -22.78
C ALA A 455 -6.32 -11.48 -23.19
N LYS A 456 -5.94 -10.59 -22.27
CA LYS A 456 -5.81 -9.15 -22.55
C LYS A 456 -4.51 -8.82 -23.27
N ARG A 457 -3.42 -9.51 -22.93
CA ARG A 457 -2.07 -9.24 -23.45
C ARG A 457 -1.71 -10.07 -24.69
N GLN A 458 -2.45 -11.16 -24.95
CA GLN A 458 -2.20 -12.10 -26.04
C GLN A 458 -0.72 -12.57 -26.05
N GLY A 459 -0.05 -12.58 -27.21
CA GLY A 459 1.37 -12.95 -27.31
C GLY A 459 2.29 -12.15 -26.39
N ARG A 460 1.98 -10.88 -26.09
CA ARG A 460 2.76 -10.04 -25.14
C ARG A 460 2.61 -10.51 -23.69
N GLY A 461 1.69 -11.44 -23.41
CA GLY A 461 1.51 -12.11 -22.12
C GLY A 461 2.62 -13.10 -21.79
N LEU A 462 3.26 -13.66 -22.82
CA LEU A 462 4.28 -14.70 -22.71
C LEU A 462 5.66 -14.11 -22.42
N LEU A 463 6.43 -14.73 -21.53
CA LEU A 463 7.86 -14.47 -21.34
C LEU A 463 8.66 -14.71 -22.61
N ALA A 464 8.33 -15.76 -23.36
CA ALA A 464 8.96 -16.16 -24.61
C ALA A 464 8.94 -15.00 -25.61
N GLN A 465 7.84 -14.25 -25.67
CA GLN A 465 7.71 -13.08 -26.56
C GLN A 465 8.71 -11.97 -26.21
N ASN A 466 9.14 -11.84 -24.94
CA ASN A 466 10.14 -10.87 -24.53
C ASN A 466 11.57 -11.26 -24.94
N LEU A 467 11.79 -12.53 -25.29
CA LEU A 467 13.09 -13.02 -25.78
C LEU A 467 13.20 -12.95 -27.31
N VAL A 468 12.09 -12.67 -28.00
CA VAL A 468 12.07 -12.50 -29.45
C VAL A 468 12.57 -11.11 -29.82
N SER A 469 13.62 -11.06 -30.63
CA SER A 469 14.16 -9.85 -31.24
C SER A 469 14.23 -10.03 -32.75
N GLN A 470 13.51 -9.19 -33.49
CA GLN A 470 13.26 -9.42 -34.92
C GLN A 470 12.76 -10.85 -35.11
N TYR A 471 13.37 -11.68 -35.96
CA TYR A 471 12.97 -13.07 -36.21
C TYR A 471 13.65 -14.10 -35.29
N PHE A 472 14.44 -13.68 -34.30
CA PHE A 472 15.31 -14.56 -33.52
C PHE A 472 14.89 -14.59 -32.04
N SER A 473 14.98 -15.75 -31.40
CA SER A 473 14.77 -15.93 -29.97
C SER A 473 15.99 -16.59 -29.33
N GLU A 474 16.36 -16.11 -28.14
CA GLU A 474 17.27 -16.82 -27.25
C GLU A 474 16.65 -18.14 -26.75
N GLY A 475 17.47 -19.00 -26.14
CA GLY A 475 17.01 -20.23 -25.50
C GLY A 475 16.03 -19.93 -24.37
N LEU A 476 14.94 -20.71 -24.30
CA LEU A 476 13.84 -20.49 -23.35
C LEU A 476 14.09 -21.12 -21.95
N GLY A 477 15.24 -21.80 -21.77
CA GLY A 477 15.57 -22.55 -20.55
C GLY A 477 15.10 -24.02 -20.60
N ASP A 478 15.21 -24.72 -19.46
CA ASP A 478 14.99 -26.17 -19.38
C ASP A 478 13.50 -26.56 -19.44
N ASP A 479 12.62 -25.82 -18.75
CA ASP A 479 11.16 -26.03 -18.75
C ASP A 479 10.40 -24.74 -19.17
N PRO A 480 10.48 -24.32 -20.44
CA PRO A 480 9.86 -23.08 -20.93
C PRO A 480 8.38 -22.94 -20.55
N TRP A 481 7.56 -23.97 -20.83
CA TRP A 481 6.12 -23.89 -20.56
C TRP A 481 5.78 -23.78 -19.08
N VAL A 482 6.58 -24.38 -18.19
CA VAL A 482 6.38 -24.30 -16.74
C VAL A 482 6.73 -22.90 -16.24
N ALA A 483 7.84 -22.34 -16.72
CA ALA A 483 8.23 -20.97 -16.40
C ALA A 483 7.17 -19.95 -16.85
N GLU A 484 6.53 -20.22 -17.99
CA GLU A 484 5.43 -19.39 -18.49
C GLU A 484 4.19 -19.46 -17.62
N VAL A 485 3.76 -20.66 -17.23
CA VAL A 485 2.65 -20.81 -16.29
C VAL A 485 2.97 -20.11 -14.97
N GLN A 486 4.19 -20.25 -14.43
CA GLN A 486 4.60 -19.55 -13.22
C GLN A 486 4.49 -18.03 -13.36
N ASN A 487 4.89 -17.49 -14.51
CA ASN A 487 4.80 -16.05 -14.80
C ASN A 487 3.35 -15.58 -14.90
N LEU A 488 2.48 -16.33 -15.56
CA LEU A 488 1.06 -16.01 -15.66
C LEU A 488 0.37 -16.06 -14.28
N VAL A 489 0.69 -17.05 -13.44
CA VAL A 489 0.19 -17.13 -12.06
C VAL A 489 0.70 -15.98 -11.21
N SER A 490 2.00 -15.64 -11.33
CA SER A 490 2.58 -14.48 -10.63
C SER A 490 1.93 -13.16 -11.06
N THR A 491 1.62 -13.04 -12.36
CA THR A 491 0.90 -11.89 -12.92
C THR A 491 -0.53 -11.81 -12.37
N ALA A 492 -1.24 -12.93 -12.28
CA ALA A 492 -2.58 -12.99 -11.68
C ALA A 492 -2.57 -12.59 -10.18
N LEU A 493 -1.55 -13.02 -9.42
CA LEU A 493 -1.37 -12.59 -8.03
C LEU A 493 -1.03 -11.09 -7.90
N ALA A 494 -0.15 -10.59 -8.77
CA ALA A 494 0.12 -9.15 -8.86
C ALA A 494 -1.14 -8.36 -9.23
N ARG A 495 -1.99 -8.91 -10.11
CA ARG A 495 -3.27 -8.32 -10.49
C ARG A 495 -4.19 -8.18 -9.27
N ALA A 496 -4.21 -9.17 -8.37
CA ALA A 496 -4.97 -9.06 -7.12
C ALA A 496 -4.50 -7.90 -6.22
N GLN A 497 -3.17 -7.70 -6.11
CA GLN A 497 -2.62 -6.58 -5.33
C GLN A 497 -2.89 -5.22 -5.99
N VAL A 498 -2.79 -5.14 -7.33
CA VAL A 498 -3.11 -3.94 -8.10
C VAL A 498 -4.61 -3.62 -8.00
N ASN A 499 -5.49 -4.62 -8.06
CA ASN A 499 -6.92 -4.44 -7.84
C ASN A 499 -7.21 -3.94 -6.44
N ALA A 500 -6.57 -4.48 -5.40
CA ALA A 500 -6.75 -3.99 -4.03
C ALA A 500 -6.42 -2.49 -3.91
N TRP A 501 -5.34 -2.04 -4.57
CA TRP A 501 -5.01 -0.62 -4.66
C TRP A 501 -6.03 0.18 -5.48
N SER A 502 -6.46 -0.33 -6.64
CA SER A 502 -7.47 0.29 -7.50
C SER A 502 -8.79 0.49 -6.75
N VAL A 503 -9.21 -0.52 -5.97
CA VAL A 503 -10.44 -0.48 -5.18
C VAL A 503 -10.37 0.58 -4.10
N ALA A 504 -9.26 0.65 -3.37
CA ALA A 504 -9.12 1.67 -2.33
C ALA A 504 -8.91 3.09 -2.87
N SER A 505 -8.21 3.25 -4.00
CA SER A 505 -7.95 4.56 -4.60
C SER A 505 -9.18 5.11 -5.32
N GLY A 506 -10.10 4.25 -5.73
CA GLY A 506 -11.21 4.67 -6.57
C GLY A 506 -10.79 4.97 -8.00
N GLU A 507 -9.75 4.30 -8.51
CA GLU A 507 -9.17 4.57 -9.84
C GLU A 507 -10.24 4.62 -10.93
N ASP A 508 -11.22 3.70 -10.89
CA ASP A 508 -12.28 3.63 -11.90
C ASP A 508 -13.49 4.54 -11.62
N SER A 509 -13.55 5.20 -10.46
CA SER A 509 -14.69 6.06 -10.07
C SER A 509 -14.90 7.26 -11.00
N ILE A 510 -13.86 7.65 -11.75
CA ILE A 510 -13.95 8.71 -12.75
C ILE A 510 -14.86 8.34 -13.93
N HIS A 511 -15.13 7.04 -14.10
CA HIS A 511 -16.00 6.50 -15.14
C HIS A 511 -17.43 6.28 -14.64
N GLU A 512 -17.73 6.43 -13.35
CA GLU A 512 -19.08 6.21 -12.83
C GLU A 512 -20.11 7.11 -13.54
N GLY A 513 -21.22 6.50 -13.99
CA GLY A 513 -22.26 7.19 -14.76
C GLY A 513 -21.84 7.62 -16.16
N ARG A 514 -20.60 7.30 -16.57
CA ARG A 514 -20.07 7.48 -17.93
C ARG A 514 -19.72 6.10 -18.48
N ASP A 515 -19.75 5.94 -19.79
CA ASP A 515 -19.20 4.75 -20.43
C ASP A 515 -19.74 3.41 -19.89
N GLY A 516 -20.96 3.37 -19.34
CA GLY A 516 -21.60 2.15 -18.83
C GLY A 516 -20.96 1.54 -17.57
N TYR A 517 -20.15 2.28 -16.79
CA TYR A 517 -19.60 1.75 -15.54
C TYR A 517 -20.60 1.85 -14.38
N ILE A 518 -20.78 0.73 -13.68
CA ILE A 518 -21.58 0.60 -12.46
C ILE A 518 -20.67 0.25 -11.27
N SER A 519 -20.99 0.78 -10.08
CA SER A 519 -20.29 0.38 -8.85
C SER A 519 -20.87 -0.95 -8.37
N LEU A 520 -20.01 -1.97 -8.26
CA LEU A 520 -20.37 -3.30 -7.76
C LEU A 520 -20.37 -3.35 -6.23
N THR A 521 -19.75 -2.37 -5.58
CA THR A 521 -19.55 -2.33 -4.12
C THR A 521 -20.52 -1.39 -3.41
N ASP A 522 -21.46 -0.78 -4.13
CA ASP A 522 -22.48 0.07 -3.54
C ASP A 522 -23.37 -0.76 -2.59
N GLY A 523 -23.45 -0.35 -1.33
CA GLY A 523 -24.24 -1.02 -0.30
C GLY A 523 -23.44 -1.91 0.67
N TYR A 524 -22.17 -2.22 0.39
CA TYR A 524 -21.32 -3.04 1.26
C TYR A 524 -20.55 -2.25 2.34
N GLY A 525 -20.97 -1.02 2.60
CA GLY A 525 -20.36 -0.13 3.58
C GLY A 525 -19.15 0.65 3.06
N ASP A 526 -18.52 1.40 3.95
CA ASP A 526 -17.40 2.29 3.65
C ASP A 526 -16.07 1.50 3.55
N LEU A 527 -15.60 1.30 2.32
CA LEU A 527 -14.32 0.65 2.00
C LEU A 527 -13.11 1.61 2.14
N CYS A 528 -13.37 2.91 2.33
CA CYS A 528 -12.36 3.94 2.18
C CYS A 528 -11.44 3.96 3.40
N GLY A 529 -10.14 4.17 3.17
CA GLY A 529 -9.15 4.16 4.24
C GLY A 529 -8.95 2.79 4.89
N MET A 530 -9.40 1.69 4.29
CA MET A 530 -9.06 0.33 4.74
C MET A 530 -7.72 -0.14 4.17
N PHE A 531 -7.20 0.47 3.11
CA PHE A 531 -5.98 0.00 2.46
C PHE A 531 -4.72 0.65 3.06
N LYS A 532 -3.73 -0.18 3.38
CA LYS A 532 -2.39 0.23 3.77
C LYS A 532 -1.39 -0.14 2.67
N TYR A 533 -0.42 0.74 2.47
CA TYR A 533 0.58 0.62 1.41
C TYR A 533 1.83 1.40 1.82
N ASN A 534 2.86 1.36 1.00
CA ASN A 534 4.14 1.97 1.31
C ASN A 534 4.42 3.15 0.35
N PRO A 535 3.79 4.33 0.52
CA PRO A 535 4.07 5.45 -0.36
C PRO A 535 5.50 5.96 -0.24
N GLN A 536 6.00 6.46 -1.36
CA GLN A 536 7.20 7.30 -1.39
C GLN A 536 6.85 8.71 -0.88
N GLY A 537 7.76 9.35 -0.14
CA GLY A 537 7.56 10.72 0.35
C GLY A 537 6.81 10.84 1.68
N TYR A 538 6.56 9.73 2.38
CA TYR A 538 5.91 9.72 3.68
C TYR A 538 6.72 8.91 4.69
N HIS A 539 6.68 9.37 5.94
CA HIS A 539 7.26 8.66 7.07
C HIS A 539 6.17 8.29 8.05
N THR A 540 6.33 7.11 8.65
CA THR A 540 5.43 6.64 9.67
C THR A 540 6.19 6.50 10.98
N LEU A 541 5.66 7.20 11.99
CA LEU A 541 6.24 7.30 13.32
C LEU A 541 5.37 6.52 14.30
N LEU A 542 5.99 5.84 15.26
CA LEU A 542 5.27 5.25 16.38
C LEU A 542 4.70 6.36 17.28
N PHE A 543 3.38 6.41 17.42
CA PHE A 543 2.71 7.53 18.11
C PHE A 543 3.07 7.62 19.59
N VAL A 544 3.07 6.49 20.32
CA VAL A 544 3.31 6.49 21.77
C VAL A 544 4.73 6.94 22.13
N PRO A 545 5.81 6.39 21.53
CA PRO A 545 7.15 6.92 21.74
C PRO A 545 7.28 8.40 21.41
N LEU A 546 6.61 8.88 20.36
CA LEU A 546 6.66 10.28 19.95
C LEU A 546 6.08 11.19 21.04
N ILE A 547 4.93 10.81 21.60
CA ILE A 547 4.30 11.52 22.72
C ILE A 547 5.18 11.47 23.97
N ILE A 548 5.78 10.33 24.30
CA ILE A 548 6.68 10.22 25.47
C ILE A 548 7.87 11.16 25.32
N VAL A 549 8.51 11.18 24.15
CA VAL A 549 9.62 12.10 23.87
C VAL A 549 9.13 13.55 23.98
N ALA A 550 8.01 13.89 23.33
CA ALA A 550 7.44 15.23 23.34
C ALA A 550 7.05 15.72 24.75
N CYS A 551 6.52 14.84 25.61
CA CYS A 551 6.16 15.15 26.99
C CYS A 551 7.39 15.18 27.93
N ALA A 552 8.47 14.47 27.61
CA ALA A 552 9.71 14.54 28.37
C ALA A 552 10.49 15.85 28.13
N LEU A 553 10.30 16.51 26.97
CA LEU A 553 11.01 17.74 26.60
C LEU A 553 10.82 18.86 27.65
N PRO A 554 9.60 19.24 28.06
CA PRO A 554 9.39 20.36 28.97
C PRO A 554 9.89 20.02 30.37
N GLY A 555 9.73 18.77 30.81
CA GLY A 555 10.20 18.33 32.13
C GLY A 555 11.71 18.44 32.26
N LEU A 556 12.46 17.92 31.29
CA LEU A 556 13.93 18.00 31.30
C LEU A 556 14.42 19.43 31.08
N TRP A 557 13.72 20.23 30.28
CA TRP A 557 14.03 21.65 30.12
C TRP A 557 13.87 22.45 31.41
N ILE A 558 12.74 22.29 32.12
CA ILE A 558 12.52 22.93 33.44
C ILE A 558 13.62 22.51 34.42
N LEU A 559 13.96 21.22 34.44
CA LEU A 559 15.01 20.69 35.31
C LEU A 559 16.40 21.27 34.97
N SER A 560 16.64 21.60 33.69
CA SER A 560 17.93 22.13 33.20
C SER A 560 18.22 23.57 33.60
N TRP A 561 17.21 24.32 34.02
CA TRP A 561 17.38 25.70 34.45
C TRP A 561 18.24 25.78 35.73
N ASP A 562 19.07 26.81 35.80
CA ASP A 562 19.85 27.07 37.00
C ASP A 562 18.93 27.44 38.17
N TRP A 563 19.13 26.79 39.31
CA TRP A 563 18.24 26.89 40.48
C TRP A 563 18.10 28.33 41.02
N HIS A 564 19.13 29.16 40.82
CA HIS A 564 19.24 30.50 41.38
C HIS A 564 18.17 31.49 40.86
N PRO A 565 17.95 31.64 39.54
CA PRO A 565 16.84 32.45 39.02
C PRO A 565 15.46 31.82 39.28
N ILE A 566 15.36 30.49 39.35
CA ILE A 566 14.10 29.77 39.60
C ILE A 566 13.58 30.10 40.98
N ARG A 567 14.38 29.92 42.05
CA ARG A 567 13.94 30.16 43.43
C ARG A 567 13.27 31.53 43.61
N LYS A 568 13.80 32.58 42.99
CA LYS A 568 13.25 33.94 43.10
C LYS A 568 11.94 34.12 42.31
N LYS A 569 11.81 33.47 41.14
CA LYS A 569 10.59 33.54 40.30
C LYS A 569 9.50 32.55 40.73
N THR A 570 9.83 31.32 41.12
CA THR A 570 8.86 30.32 41.55
C THR A 570 8.33 30.59 42.94
N LEU A 571 9.09 31.15 43.88
CA LEU A 571 8.49 31.63 45.14
C LEU A 571 7.45 32.74 44.88
N ASN A 572 7.72 33.65 43.93
CA ASN A 572 6.75 34.69 43.57
C ASN A 572 5.52 34.09 42.88
N LEU A 573 5.70 33.22 41.89
CA LEU A 573 4.60 32.54 41.19
C LEU A 573 3.81 31.59 42.09
N PHE A 574 4.45 30.92 43.04
CA PHE A 574 3.79 30.01 43.98
C PHE A 574 3.02 30.80 45.04
N ASN A 575 3.54 31.95 45.47
CA ASN A 575 2.79 32.88 46.33
C ASN A 575 1.58 33.47 45.56
N GLU A 576 1.75 33.89 44.30
CA GLU A 576 0.64 34.36 43.46
C GLU A 576 -0.40 33.27 43.14
N ALA A 577 0.03 32.04 42.84
CA ALA A 577 -0.86 30.92 42.58
C ALA A 577 -1.56 30.42 43.86
N SER A 578 -0.86 30.43 45.00
CA SER A 578 -1.45 30.18 46.32
C SER A 578 -2.54 31.22 46.63
N ASP A 579 -2.28 32.49 46.33
CA ASP A 579 -3.24 33.57 46.56
C ASP A 579 -4.42 33.45 45.60
N PHE A 580 -4.19 33.11 44.33
CA PHE A 580 -5.25 32.83 43.35
C PHE A 580 -6.14 31.64 43.79
N VAL A 581 -5.54 30.53 44.22
CA VAL A 581 -6.27 29.35 44.72
C VAL A 581 -7.04 29.70 46.00
N LYS A 582 -6.45 30.47 46.92
CA LYS A 582 -7.17 30.95 48.11
C LYS A 582 -8.35 31.86 47.75
N THR A 583 -8.20 32.77 46.80
CA THR A 583 -9.29 33.66 46.38
C THR A 583 -10.39 32.95 45.58
N SER A 584 -10.04 31.96 44.76
CA SER A 584 -11.02 31.24 43.93
C SER A 584 -11.71 30.08 44.65
N PHE A 585 -11.09 29.45 45.67
CA PHE A 585 -11.73 28.36 46.43
C PHE A 585 -12.42 28.79 47.72
N LEU A 586 -12.03 29.92 48.34
CA LEU A 586 -12.69 30.42 49.56
C LEU A 586 -13.78 31.47 49.30
N GLY A 587 -13.92 31.97 48.06
CA GLY A 587 -14.94 32.95 47.68
C GLY A 587 -16.30 32.37 47.26
N THR A 588 -16.45 31.04 47.18
CA THR A 588 -17.67 30.40 46.62
C THR A 588 -18.50 29.63 47.65
N ILE A 589 -18.27 29.85 48.94
CA ILE A 589 -19.11 29.31 50.02
C ILE A 589 -19.67 30.50 50.81
N VAL A 590 -20.88 30.93 50.43
CA VAL A 590 -21.93 31.61 51.22
C VAL A 590 -22.73 32.51 50.28
N SER A 591 -23.83 31.97 49.74
CA SER A 591 -25.16 32.62 49.74
C SER A 591 -26.14 31.76 48.96
N THR A 592 -26.85 30.88 49.66
CA THR A 592 -28.18 30.40 49.27
C THR A 592 -29.20 31.01 50.23
N PRO A 593 -30.32 31.52 49.70
CA PRO A 593 -31.63 31.08 50.18
C PRO A 593 -32.44 30.60 48.96
N GLY A 594 -32.92 29.35 48.95
CA GLY A 594 -34.23 28.97 49.50
C GLY A 594 -35.27 28.91 48.36
N SER A 595 -35.45 27.75 47.72
CA SER A 595 -36.66 26.88 47.79
C SER A 595 -37.99 27.66 47.76
N ARG A 596 -38.94 27.42 46.84
CA ARG A 596 -39.68 26.16 46.58
C ARG A 596 -40.59 26.31 45.34
N GLN A 597 -40.83 25.17 44.68
CA GLN A 597 -42.06 24.71 43.99
C GLN A 597 -42.51 25.48 42.74
N ALA A 598 -43.14 24.88 41.71
CA ALA A 598 -43.43 23.50 41.32
C ALA A 598 -43.94 23.53 39.86
N LEU A 599 -44.01 22.35 39.25
CA LEU A 599 -44.47 22.02 37.90
C LEU A 599 -45.64 22.83 37.32
N GLY A 600 -45.60 23.03 36.00
CA GLY A 600 -46.78 23.31 35.17
C GLY A 600 -46.47 23.23 33.67
N VAL A 601 -47.04 22.21 33.02
CA VAL A 601 -47.07 21.92 31.58
C VAL A 601 -47.95 22.94 30.82
N GLN A 602 -47.78 23.02 29.48
CA GLN A 602 -48.62 23.67 28.42
C GLN A 602 -48.01 24.92 27.80
N ASP A 603 -48.29 25.33 26.56
CA ASP A 603 -48.64 24.68 25.29
C ASP A 603 -48.44 25.80 24.23
N LEU A 604 -48.28 25.40 22.96
CA LEU A 604 -48.78 26.06 21.75
C LEU A 604 -48.75 27.61 21.56
N ALA A 605 -48.05 27.95 20.46
CA ALA A 605 -48.56 28.72 19.30
C ALA A 605 -48.88 30.22 19.40
N GLN A 606 -48.24 30.98 18.50
CA GLN A 606 -48.85 31.87 17.50
C GLN A 606 -47.68 32.43 16.67
N THR A 607 -47.73 32.51 15.33
CA THR A 607 -48.46 33.58 14.63
C THR A 607 -48.59 33.26 13.13
N SER A 608 -49.82 33.43 12.61
CA SER A 608 -50.27 33.85 11.25
C SER A 608 -49.60 33.23 10.01
N LEU A 609 -50.25 32.49 9.09
CA LEU A 609 -51.60 32.53 8.49
C LEU A 609 -51.98 33.89 7.87
N HIS A 610 -51.92 33.99 6.53
CA HIS A 610 -53.03 34.41 5.63
C HIS A 610 -52.68 34.33 4.12
N PRO A 611 -53.65 34.36 3.18
CA PRO A 611 -54.13 33.14 2.52
C PRO A 611 -54.33 33.22 0.98
N ALA A 612 -54.85 32.11 0.43
CA ALA A 612 -55.79 31.99 -0.71
C ALA A 612 -55.21 32.27 -2.13
N SER A 613 -55.63 31.64 -3.21
CA SER A 613 -56.84 30.86 -3.50
C SER A 613 -56.61 29.93 -4.71
N ASP A 614 -57.44 28.88 -4.76
CA ASP A 614 -57.73 27.98 -5.88
C ASP A 614 -57.80 28.62 -7.27
N SER A 615 -57.41 27.85 -8.30
CA SER A 615 -58.35 27.44 -9.33
C SER A 615 -57.78 26.35 -10.25
N THR A 616 -58.59 25.31 -10.40
CA THR A 616 -58.67 24.22 -11.38
C THR A 616 -58.32 24.53 -12.84
N GLY A 617 -57.78 23.51 -13.54
CA GLY A 617 -58.22 23.17 -14.91
C GLY A 617 -57.14 23.11 -15.99
N PRO A 618 -57.31 22.29 -17.05
CA PRO A 618 -56.23 21.53 -17.66
C PRO A 618 -55.91 21.90 -19.13
N ALA A 619 -54.90 21.18 -19.66
CA ALA A 619 -54.65 20.85 -21.07
C ALA A 619 -53.73 21.76 -21.92
N GLU A 620 -52.98 21.03 -22.75
CA GLU A 620 -52.70 21.29 -24.16
C GLU A 620 -51.36 21.91 -24.60
N ALA A 621 -50.90 21.34 -25.72
CA ALA A 621 -49.63 21.48 -26.39
C ALA A 621 -49.54 22.74 -27.25
N THR A 622 -48.31 23.20 -27.53
CA THR A 622 -47.83 23.91 -28.74
C THR A 622 -46.36 24.29 -28.46
N GLU A 623 -45.36 23.82 -29.21
CA GLU A 623 -44.98 24.20 -30.58
C GLU A 623 -44.74 25.71 -30.74
N THR A 624 -43.47 26.10 -30.93
CA THR A 624 -43.02 27.30 -31.68
C THR A 624 -41.49 27.33 -31.79
N ASP A 625 -41.01 26.78 -32.90
CA ASP A 625 -40.20 27.43 -33.93
C ASP A 625 -39.39 28.73 -33.68
N ASP A 626 -38.11 28.60 -34.07
CA ASP A 626 -37.42 29.36 -35.13
C ASP A 626 -36.48 30.56 -34.78
N CYS A 627 -35.20 30.39 -35.15
CA CYS A 627 -34.30 31.45 -35.61
C CYS A 627 -33.12 30.89 -36.45
N ARG A 628 -33.45 30.57 -37.70
CA ARG A 628 -32.71 30.83 -38.96
C ARG A 628 -31.37 31.60 -38.91
N ARG A 629 -30.30 31.01 -39.48
CA ARG A 629 -29.39 31.71 -40.43
C ARG A 629 -28.78 30.77 -41.47
N SER A 630 -28.90 31.21 -42.73
CA SER A 630 -28.58 30.53 -44.00
C SER A 630 -27.15 30.82 -44.48
N SER A 631 -26.54 29.88 -45.22
CA SER A 631 -25.83 30.19 -46.48
C SER A 631 -25.53 28.93 -47.35
N HIS A 632 -26.25 28.85 -48.47
CA HIS A 632 -25.83 28.52 -49.85
C HIS A 632 -24.89 27.33 -50.19
N LEU A 633 -25.49 26.27 -50.77
CA LEU A 633 -25.32 25.64 -52.12
C LEU A 633 -24.12 26.05 -53.04
N PRO A 634 -23.66 25.20 -54.01
CA PRO A 634 -24.52 24.40 -54.90
C PRO A 634 -24.10 22.98 -55.34
N ASN A 635 -25.12 22.31 -55.90
CA ASN A 635 -25.18 21.04 -56.62
C ASN A 635 -24.34 20.98 -57.90
N VAL A 636 -23.94 19.76 -58.29
CA VAL A 636 -23.90 19.31 -59.70
C VAL A 636 -24.46 17.89 -59.78
N ALA A 637 -25.39 17.68 -60.71
CA ALA A 637 -26.02 16.43 -61.08
C ALA A 637 -25.53 15.97 -62.47
N HIS A 638 -25.57 14.66 -62.75
CA HIS A 638 -25.85 14.14 -64.09
C HIS A 638 -26.41 12.69 -64.05
N GLU A 639 -27.60 12.56 -64.64
CA GLU A 639 -28.27 11.45 -65.35
C GLU A 639 -27.35 10.61 -66.28
N ALA A 640 -27.66 9.41 -66.81
CA ALA A 640 -28.78 8.45 -66.75
C ALA A 640 -28.42 7.14 -67.53
N ASN A 641 -29.30 6.13 -67.39
CA ASN A 641 -29.69 5.07 -68.36
C ASN A 641 -29.18 3.61 -68.21
N ALA A 642 -30.19 2.72 -68.34
CA ALA A 642 -30.32 1.28 -68.08
C ALA A 642 -29.87 0.39 -69.29
N PRO A 643 -30.09 -0.96 -69.40
CA PRO A 643 -31.13 -1.81 -68.79
C PRO A 643 -30.70 -3.19 -68.23
N ALA A 644 -31.70 -3.87 -67.66
CA ALA A 644 -31.71 -5.12 -66.93
C ALA A 644 -31.35 -6.39 -67.73
N THR A 645 -30.83 -7.40 -67.02
CA THR A 645 -31.29 -8.81 -67.10
C THR A 645 -31.00 -9.55 -65.79
N SER A 646 -32.01 -10.30 -65.36
CA SER A 646 -32.12 -11.20 -64.21
C SER A 646 -31.05 -12.30 -64.14
N VAL A 647 -30.69 -12.74 -62.93
CA VAL A 647 -30.92 -14.09 -62.36
C VAL A 647 -30.25 -14.19 -60.97
N SER A 648 -30.96 -14.86 -60.06
CA SER A 648 -30.71 -15.23 -58.66
C SER A 648 -29.29 -15.68 -58.29
N ASP A 649 -28.75 -15.24 -57.14
CA ASP A 649 -28.92 -15.92 -55.85
C ASP A 649 -28.18 -15.20 -54.71
N SER A 650 -28.83 -15.22 -53.56
CA SER A 650 -28.52 -14.52 -52.32
C SER A 650 -27.44 -15.20 -51.48
N CYS A 651 -26.41 -14.46 -51.07
CA CYS A 651 -25.68 -14.69 -49.81
C CYS A 651 -25.09 -13.36 -49.30
N SER A 652 -25.84 -12.68 -48.43
CA SER A 652 -25.36 -11.55 -47.64
C SER A 652 -24.48 -12.06 -46.50
N VAL A 653 -23.15 -11.91 -46.66
CA VAL A 653 -22.17 -12.16 -45.60
C VAL A 653 -22.17 -10.97 -44.65
N GLY A 654 -22.57 -11.22 -43.40
CA GLY A 654 -22.39 -10.29 -42.28
C GLY A 654 -20.90 -10.15 -41.96
N ILE A 655 -20.39 -8.92 -42.07
CA ILE A 655 -19.01 -8.58 -41.76
C ILE A 655 -18.86 -8.50 -40.24
N GLY A 656 -18.32 -9.55 -39.65
CA GLY A 656 -17.69 -9.49 -38.33
C GLY A 656 -16.38 -8.69 -38.44
N SER A 657 -16.28 -7.62 -37.65
CA SER A 657 -15.13 -6.70 -37.61
C SER A 657 -13.82 -7.42 -37.26
N TYR A 658 -13.03 -7.79 -38.28
CA TYR A 658 -11.63 -8.12 -38.16
C TYR A 658 -10.79 -6.85 -38.39
N GLY A 659 -10.03 -6.43 -37.37
CA GLY A 659 -9.02 -5.40 -37.52
C GLY A 659 -7.90 -5.89 -38.43
N THR A 660 -7.89 -5.43 -39.67
CA THR A 660 -6.81 -5.66 -40.65
C THR A 660 -5.88 -4.47 -40.63
N PHE A 661 -4.60 -4.68 -40.31
CA PHE A 661 -3.57 -3.65 -40.46
C PHE A 661 -3.17 -3.54 -41.94
N ALA A 662 -3.47 -2.40 -42.55
CA ALA A 662 -2.97 -2.03 -43.86
C ALA A 662 -1.55 -1.44 -43.75
N ALA A 663 -0.59 -2.06 -44.43
CA ALA A 663 0.74 -1.50 -44.63
C ALA A 663 0.73 -0.58 -45.86
N ALA A 664 1.23 0.65 -45.69
CA ALA A 664 1.51 1.57 -46.80
C ALA A 664 3.02 1.55 -47.14
N PRO A 665 3.42 1.66 -48.43
CA PRO A 665 4.82 1.73 -48.85
C PRO A 665 5.29 3.19 -49.05
N GLY A 666 6.58 3.47 -48.90
CA GLY A 666 7.13 4.80 -49.26
C GLY A 666 8.56 5.10 -48.85
N ILE A 667 9.49 4.67 -49.69
CA ILE A 667 10.91 5.03 -49.90
C ILE A 667 11.35 6.47 -49.49
N ARG A 668 12.52 6.59 -48.83
CA ARG A 668 13.62 7.54 -49.17
C ARG A 668 14.93 7.26 -48.39
N THR A 669 16.01 6.96 -49.12
CA THR A 669 17.44 7.21 -48.78
C THR A 669 17.73 8.73 -48.87
N PRO A 670 18.85 9.32 -48.37
CA PRO A 670 20.26 8.85 -48.24
C PRO A 670 20.85 9.13 -46.83
N GLY A 671 22.11 8.91 -46.43
CA GLY A 671 23.39 8.50 -47.03
C GLY A 671 24.48 8.61 -45.94
N GLU A 672 25.52 7.79 -46.05
CA GLU A 672 26.87 7.82 -45.44
C GLU A 672 27.19 8.76 -44.25
N ARG A 673 27.72 8.17 -43.16
CA ARG A 673 29.16 8.31 -42.80
C ARG A 673 29.57 7.38 -41.67
N LEU A 674 30.78 6.82 -41.83
CA LEU A 674 31.57 6.11 -40.83
C LEU A 674 31.77 6.95 -39.56
N ASP A 675 31.81 6.30 -38.40
CA ASP A 675 33.05 6.30 -37.62
C ASP A 675 33.07 5.24 -36.52
N ASP A 676 34.28 4.71 -36.37
CA ASP A 676 34.80 3.68 -35.48
C ASP A 676 34.76 4.14 -34.01
N GLY A 677 34.60 3.20 -33.08
CA GLY A 677 34.31 3.56 -31.68
C GLY A 677 34.33 2.41 -30.68
N SER A 678 35.36 1.58 -30.74
CA SER A 678 35.76 0.67 -29.67
C SER A 678 35.81 1.38 -28.30
N ARG A 679 35.05 0.89 -27.31
CA ARG A 679 35.21 1.26 -25.89
C ARG A 679 35.57 0.05 -25.04
N GLN A 680 36.82 0.08 -24.59
CA GLN A 680 37.41 -0.79 -23.59
C GLN A 680 36.81 -0.57 -22.20
N LEU A 681 36.75 -1.67 -21.46
CA LEU A 681 36.62 -1.76 -20.00
C LEU A 681 37.59 -0.81 -19.29
N VAL A 682 37.08 -0.05 -18.31
CA VAL A 682 37.90 0.61 -17.29
C VAL A 682 37.63 -0.06 -15.95
N THR A 683 38.62 -0.84 -15.52
CA THR A 683 38.85 -1.31 -14.16
C THR A 683 39.47 -0.16 -13.36
N LEU A 684 38.90 0.20 -12.20
CA LEU A 684 39.53 1.13 -11.26
C LEU A 684 39.85 0.38 -9.96
N GLN A 685 41.14 0.15 -9.75
CA GLN A 685 41.71 -0.37 -8.52
C GLN A 685 42.91 0.50 -8.14
N SER A 686 42.85 1.02 -6.91
CA SER A 686 43.96 1.16 -5.95
C SER A 686 45.25 1.91 -6.33
N GLY A 687 45.48 3.02 -5.61
CA GLY A 687 46.73 3.24 -4.86
C GLY A 687 47.72 4.26 -5.41
N ARG A 688 48.03 5.30 -4.63
CA ARG A 688 49.39 5.55 -4.12
C ARG A 688 49.49 6.74 -3.17
N ASP A 689 50.35 6.52 -2.17
CA ASP A 689 50.89 7.43 -1.18
C ASP A 689 51.94 8.41 -1.75
N ALA A 690 52.16 9.50 -0.99
CA ALA A 690 53.44 9.94 -0.41
C ALA A 690 53.99 11.36 -0.76
N HIS A 691 54.52 11.98 0.32
CA HIS A 691 55.46 13.13 0.47
C HIS A 691 54.85 14.54 0.55
N SER A 692 55.27 15.48 1.41
CA SER A 692 56.41 15.63 2.35
C SER A 692 56.03 16.65 3.46
N GLN A 693 56.30 16.40 4.75
CA GLN A 693 57.41 16.92 5.57
C GLN A 693 57.72 18.44 5.47
N ALA A 694 57.41 19.18 6.54
CA ALA A 694 58.08 20.42 6.95
C ALA A 694 57.95 20.62 8.47
N ASP A 695 59.09 20.86 9.11
CA ASP A 695 59.30 21.02 10.55
C ASP A 695 58.97 22.44 11.07
N SER A 696 58.85 22.50 12.41
CA SER A 696 59.16 23.62 13.31
C SER A 696 58.13 24.74 13.51
N ALA A 697 57.52 24.76 14.69
CA ALA A 697 57.66 25.80 15.73
C ALA A 697 56.45 25.77 16.67
N ALA A 698 56.70 25.52 17.96
CA ALA A 698 55.71 25.65 19.02
C ALA A 698 55.38 27.13 19.30
N PRO A 699 54.12 27.43 19.59
CA PRO A 699 53.85 28.20 20.81
C PRO A 699 52.71 27.55 21.62
N GLY A 700 52.89 27.54 22.95
CA GLY A 700 51.88 27.09 23.89
C GLY A 700 50.65 27.99 23.87
N CYS A 701 49.47 27.38 23.78
CA CYS A 701 48.20 28.05 24.00
C CYS A 701 47.49 27.41 25.20
N HIS A 702 47.25 28.23 26.22
CA HIS A 702 46.35 27.98 27.33
C HIS A 702 44.96 27.59 26.81
N LEU A 703 44.42 26.45 27.28
CA LEU A 703 42.99 26.18 27.23
C LEU A 703 42.30 27.12 28.24
N GLY A 704 41.87 28.27 27.75
CA GLY A 704 40.81 29.04 28.38
C GLY A 704 39.50 28.25 28.28
N SER A 705 38.80 28.09 29.39
CA SER A 705 37.43 27.60 29.40
C SER A 705 36.53 28.65 28.74
N GLU A 706 36.36 28.55 27.43
CA GLU A 706 35.28 29.26 26.75
C GLU A 706 33.96 28.60 27.16
N GLU A 707 33.32 29.21 28.15
CA GLU A 707 31.87 29.10 28.30
C GLU A 707 31.24 29.61 27.01
N ILE A 708 30.75 28.68 26.18
CA ILE A 708 29.87 29.00 25.06
C ILE A 708 28.58 29.56 25.68
N ALA A 709 28.54 30.89 25.86
CA ALA A 709 27.34 31.62 26.19
C ALA A 709 26.44 31.59 24.95
N TRP A 710 25.57 30.59 24.88
CA TRP A 710 24.55 30.51 23.85
C TRP A 710 23.57 31.66 24.03
N GLU A 711 23.34 32.41 22.96
CA GLU A 711 22.38 33.50 22.97
C GLU A 711 20.97 32.98 23.28
N PRO A 712 20.22 33.65 24.18
CA PRO A 712 18.83 33.32 24.48
C PRO A 712 17.90 33.35 23.26
N LEU A 713 18.34 33.93 22.14
CA LEU A 713 17.63 33.98 20.86
C LEU A 713 17.47 32.59 20.21
N LEU A 714 18.48 31.72 20.28
CA LEU A 714 18.40 30.37 19.72
C LEU A 714 17.40 29.51 20.52
N TRP A 715 17.30 29.77 21.82
CA TRP A 715 16.33 29.16 22.72
C TRP A 715 14.92 29.72 22.55
N LEU A 716 14.76 31.02 22.35
CA LEU A 716 13.48 31.63 21.97
C LEU A 716 13.01 31.10 20.63
N GLY A 717 13.92 30.90 19.67
CA GLY A 717 13.64 30.26 18.39
C GLY A 717 13.17 28.82 18.55
N LEU A 718 13.84 28.00 19.38
CA LEU A 718 13.41 26.63 19.68
C LEU A 718 12.09 26.56 20.46
N LEU A 719 11.84 27.48 21.39
CA LEU A 719 10.58 27.57 22.13
C LEU A 719 9.44 28.08 21.25
N GLN A 720 9.69 29.03 20.36
CA GLN A 720 8.74 29.46 19.35
C GLN A 720 8.47 28.35 18.35
N LEU A 721 9.48 27.57 17.97
CA LEU A 721 9.33 26.39 17.11
C LEU A 721 8.52 25.30 17.82
N LEU A 722 8.83 25.00 19.08
CA LEU A 722 8.08 24.05 19.90
C LEU A 722 6.64 24.53 20.12
N TRP A 723 6.44 25.82 20.39
CA TRP A 723 5.13 26.44 20.53
C TRP A 723 4.37 26.45 19.20
N LEU A 724 5.05 26.67 18.07
CA LEU A 724 4.47 26.52 16.73
C LEU A 724 4.10 25.08 16.44
N VAL A 725 4.93 24.11 16.83
CA VAL A 725 4.62 22.68 16.74
C VAL A 725 3.45 22.34 17.63
N VAL A 726 3.38 22.83 18.87
CA VAL A 726 2.27 22.62 19.80
C VAL A 726 0.99 23.32 19.33
N ALA A 727 1.08 24.54 18.81
CA ALA A 727 -0.05 25.29 18.28
C ALA A 727 -0.58 24.66 16.98
N ARG A 728 0.31 24.27 16.05
CA ARG A 728 -0.07 23.56 14.82
C ARG A 728 -0.53 22.13 15.08
N THR A 729 0.02 21.44 16.09
CA THR A 729 -0.50 20.14 16.53
C THR A 729 -1.82 20.30 17.25
N LYS A 730 -2.06 21.40 17.98
CA LYS A 730 -3.38 21.75 18.52
C LYS A 730 -4.38 22.04 17.40
N ASP A 731 -4.00 22.75 16.35
CA ASP A 731 -4.84 22.96 15.16
C ASP A 731 -5.11 21.64 14.41
N LEU A 732 -4.11 20.75 14.32
CA LEU A 732 -4.27 19.38 13.83
C LEU A 732 -5.16 18.55 14.76
N PHE A 733 -5.06 18.70 16.08
CA PHE A 733 -5.87 17.99 17.05
C PHE A 733 -7.33 18.46 16.99
N VAL A 734 -7.55 19.77 16.90
CA VAL A 734 -8.87 20.39 16.71
C VAL A 734 -9.42 19.99 15.34
N SER A 735 -8.63 19.97 14.27
CA SER A 735 -9.07 19.52 12.95
C SER A 735 -9.40 18.03 12.94
N VAL A 736 -8.59 17.19 13.58
CA VAL A 736 -8.84 15.74 13.72
C VAL A 736 -10.08 15.49 14.58
N ILE A 737 -10.29 16.23 15.65
CA ILE A 737 -11.52 16.17 16.46
C ILE A 737 -12.72 16.62 15.62
N THR A 738 -12.60 17.71 14.85
CA THR A 738 -13.69 18.26 14.02
C THR A 738 -14.04 17.36 12.83
N ILE A 739 -13.04 16.70 12.23
CA ILE A 739 -13.22 15.71 11.16
C ILE A 739 -13.82 14.42 11.73
N ASN A 740 -13.38 13.97 12.91
CA ASN A 740 -13.96 12.81 13.59
C ASN A 740 -15.40 13.08 14.07
N THR A 741 -15.74 14.30 14.52
CA THR A 741 -17.12 14.64 14.90
C THR A 741 -18.02 14.79 13.68
N LYS A 742 -17.53 15.36 12.56
CA LYS A 742 -18.29 15.39 11.30
C LYS A 742 -18.50 13.99 10.70
N SER A 743 -17.49 13.13 10.77
CA SER A 743 -17.60 11.72 10.33
C SER A 743 -18.50 10.90 11.27
N ALA A 744 -18.44 11.14 12.58
CA ALA A 744 -19.36 10.53 13.56
C ALA A 744 -20.81 11.03 13.41
N MET A 745 -21.03 12.33 13.14
CA MET A 745 -22.36 12.88 12.85
C MET A 745 -22.92 12.35 11.53
N LYS A 746 -22.08 12.13 10.50
CA LYS A 746 -22.48 11.46 9.26
C LYS A 746 -22.83 9.98 9.47
N ARG A 747 -22.21 9.32 10.47
CA ARG A 747 -22.52 7.94 10.90
C ARG A 747 -23.77 7.81 11.80
N ILE A 748 -24.25 8.89 12.40
CA ILE A 748 -25.45 8.87 13.27
C ILE A 748 -26.77 9.00 12.48
N GLY A 749 -26.73 9.16 11.15
CA GLY A 749 -27.89 8.82 10.30
C GLY A 749 -29.21 9.52 10.67
N LEU A 750 -29.18 10.81 11.00
CA LEU A 750 -30.39 11.64 10.97
C LEU A 750 -30.57 12.22 9.55
N ALA A 751 -30.78 11.33 8.59
CA ALA A 751 -31.44 11.69 7.35
C ALA A 751 -32.94 11.50 7.60
N SER A 752 -33.70 12.60 7.62
CA SER A 752 -35.15 12.55 7.76
C SER A 752 -35.74 11.73 6.61
N ARG A 753 -36.27 10.55 6.92
CA ARG A 753 -37.13 9.78 6.01
C ARG A 753 -38.38 10.61 5.72
N ALA A 754 -38.54 11.05 4.48
CA ALA A 754 -39.84 11.44 3.97
C ALA A 754 -40.73 10.19 3.88
N PRO A 755 -42.04 10.28 4.19
CA PRO A 755 -42.94 9.14 4.13
C PRO A 755 -43.22 8.75 2.66
N GLU A 756 -42.89 7.51 2.32
CA GLU A 756 -43.35 6.85 1.09
C GLU A 756 -44.87 6.69 1.14
N THR A 757 -45.54 7.37 0.22
CA THR A 757 -46.93 7.10 -0.14
C THR A 757 -47.03 5.76 -0.85
N THR A 758 -47.68 4.80 -0.21
CA THR A 758 -48.15 3.56 -0.84
C THR A 758 -49.21 3.89 -1.90
N GLY A 759 -48.83 3.80 -3.18
CA GLY A 759 -49.77 3.74 -4.30
C GLY A 759 -49.98 2.28 -4.69
N ALA A 760 -51.21 1.80 -4.55
CA ALA A 760 -51.66 0.56 -5.15
C ALA A 760 -51.88 0.75 -6.66
N ASN A 761 -51.36 -0.18 -7.45
CA ASN A 761 -51.91 -0.65 -8.73
C ASN A 761 -51.37 -2.05 -9.00
#